data_AF-A0A8C4U3C6-F1
#
_entry.id   AF-A0A8C4U3C6-F1
#
_cell.length_a   1.000
_cell.length_b   1.000
_cell.length_c   1.000
_cell.angle_alpha   90.00
_cell.angle_beta   90.00
_cell.angle_gamma   90.00
#
_symmetry.space_group_name_H-M   'P 1'
#
loop_
_entity.id
_entity.type
_entity.pdbx_description
1 polymer ?
#
loop_
_entity_poly.entity_id
_entity_poly.type
_entity_poly.pdbx_seq_one_letter_code
_entity_poly.pdbx_strand_id
1 'polypeptide(L)'
;MDELLSATHPRMFSLQKIVEISYYNMGRIRLQWSRIWEVIGDHFNKVGCNPNEDVAIFAVDSLRQLSMKFLEKGELANFRFQKDFLRPFEHIMKRNRSPTIRDMVVRCIAQMVNSQAANIRSGWKNIFSVFHLAASDQDESIVELAFQTTGHIVTIVFEKHFPATIDSFQDAVKCLSEFACNAAFPDTSMEAIRLIRHCAKYVSDRPQAFKEYTSDDMNVAPEDRVWVRGWFPILFELSCIINRCKLDVRTRGLTVMFEIMKTYGHTYEKHWWQDLFRIVFRIFDNMKLPEQQTEKAEWMTTTCNHALYAICDVFTQYLEVLSDVLLDDIFAQLYWCVQQDNEQLARSGTNCLENVVILNGEKFTLEIWDKTCTCMLDIFKTTIPHALLTWRPTSGEFGSGSPSDTKEKLDTISQKSVDIHDSVQPRSSDGRPYQPSIGPTVGEEISKTRPTAKFPEQKLFAALLIKCVVQLELIQTIDNIVFFPATSKKEDAENLAAAQRDAVDFDVHVDTQDQGMYRFLTSQQLFKLLDCLLESHRFAKAFNSNNEQRTALWKAGFKGKSKPNLLKQETSSLACGLRILFRMYMDESRTSAWEEVQQRLLNVCSEALSYFLTLTSESHREAWTNLLLLFLTKVLKISDERVRSSSRPVLHSYTFDFKSSCCSVDTLC
;
A
#
# COMPACT_ATOMS: atom_id res chain seq x y z
N MET A 1 -28.10 -25.12 -44.85
CA MET A 1 -26.67 -24.74 -44.91
C MET A 1 -26.18 -24.82 -46.34
N ASP A 2 -26.58 -25.83 -47.11
CA ASP A 2 -26.13 -26.05 -48.49
C ASP A 2 -26.37 -24.87 -49.44
N GLU A 3 -27.47 -24.13 -49.30
CA GLU A 3 -27.75 -22.90 -50.07
C GLU A 3 -26.74 -21.76 -49.83
N LEU A 4 -26.06 -21.78 -48.69
CA LEU A 4 -25.14 -20.75 -48.22
C LEU A 4 -23.66 -21.10 -48.48
N LEU A 5 -23.38 -22.28 -49.06
CA LEU A 5 -22.01 -22.74 -49.36
C LEU A 5 -21.42 -22.10 -50.63
N SER A 6 -22.25 -21.44 -51.44
CA SER A 6 -21.81 -20.73 -52.64
C SER A 6 -21.00 -19.49 -52.26
N ALA A 7 -19.70 -19.49 -52.61
CA ALA A 7 -18.78 -18.41 -52.24
C ALA A 7 -19.08 -17.07 -52.93
N THR A 8 -19.64 -17.08 -54.15
CA THR A 8 -19.85 -15.86 -54.96
C THR A 8 -21.30 -15.38 -54.96
N HIS A 9 -22.28 -16.28 -54.82
CA HIS A 9 -23.70 -15.94 -54.82
C HIS A 9 -24.45 -16.86 -53.85
N PRO A 10 -24.41 -16.59 -52.53
CA PRO A 10 -25.18 -17.36 -51.56
C PRO A 10 -26.68 -17.18 -51.80
N ARG A 11 -27.44 -18.27 -51.81
CA ARG A 11 -28.91 -18.20 -51.97
C ARG A 11 -29.53 -18.05 -50.59
N MET A 12 -30.17 -16.90 -50.36
CA MET A 12 -30.68 -16.52 -49.03
C MET A 12 -32.16 -16.88 -48.80
N PHE A 13 -32.82 -17.53 -49.76
CA PHE A 13 -34.27 -17.76 -49.73
C PHE A 13 -34.71 -18.55 -48.50
N SER A 14 -34.09 -19.70 -48.20
CA SER A 14 -34.47 -20.49 -47.03
C SER A 14 -34.21 -19.75 -45.72
N LEU A 15 -33.15 -18.94 -45.65
CA LEU A 15 -32.87 -18.11 -44.49
C LEU A 15 -33.92 -16.99 -44.32
N GLN A 16 -34.33 -16.32 -45.40
CA GLN A 16 -35.44 -15.35 -45.40
C GLN A 16 -36.73 -15.99 -44.88
N LYS A 17 -37.03 -17.23 -45.30
CA LYS A 17 -38.19 -17.97 -44.79
C LYS A 17 -38.07 -18.33 -43.32
N ILE A 18 -36.88 -18.65 -42.81
CA ILE A 18 -36.66 -18.83 -41.37
C ILE A 18 -36.95 -17.53 -40.60
N VAL A 19 -36.57 -16.37 -41.14
CA VAL A 19 -36.87 -15.06 -40.53
C VAL A 19 -38.38 -14.82 -40.48
N GLU A 20 -39.09 -15.03 -41.59
CA GLU A 20 -40.56 -14.92 -41.65
C GLU A 20 -41.25 -15.86 -40.64
N ILE A 21 -40.84 -17.13 -40.62
CA ILE A 21 -41.36 -18.13 -39.67
C ILE A 21 -41.10 -17.68 -38.24
N SER A 22 -39.92 -17.16 -37.93
CA SER A 22 -39.60 -16.65 -36.59
C SER A 22 -40.54 -15.50 -36.20
N TYR A 23 -40.79 -14.57 -37.12
CA TYR A 23 -41.66 -13.42 -36.89
C TYR A 23 -43.11 -13.81 -36.60
N TYR A 24 -43.69 -14.73 -37.37
CA TYR A 24 -45.09 -15.12 -37.16
C TYR A 24 -45.28 -16.04 -35.95
N ASN A 25 -44.24 -16.78 -35.54
CA ASN A 25 -44.35 -17.76 -34.46
C ASN A 25 -43.91 -17.24 -33.08
N MET A 26 -43.28 -16.07 -32.98
CA MET A 26 -42.92 -15.45 -31.69
C MET A 26 -44.11 -15.03 -30.83
N GLY A 27 -45.36 -15.15 -31.32
CA GLY A 27 -46.59 -14.95 -30.54
C GLY A 27 -47.13 -16.21 -29.87
N ARG A 28 -46.51 -17.37 -30.11
CA ARG A 28 -46.95 -18.65 -29.53
C ARG A 28 -46.73 -18.70 -28.01
N ILE A 29 -47.35 -19.70 -27.39
CA ILE A 29 -47.10 -20.06 -25.99
C ILE A 29 -45.59 -20.20 -25.76
N ARG A 30 -45.08 -19.53 -24.73
CA ARG A 30 -43.65 -19.33 -24.51
C ARG A 30 -42.84 -20.64 -24.46
N LEU A 31 -43.36 -21.70 -23.84
CA LEU A 31 -42.70 -23.02 -23.80
C LEU A 31 -42.50 -23.63 -25.20
N GLN A 32 -43.48 -23.46 -26.09
CA GLN A 32 -43.37 -23.94 -27.47
C GLN A 32 -42.39 -23.09 -28.26
N TRP A 33 -42.46 -21.75 -28.08
CA TRP A 33 -41.53 -20.83 -28.70
C TRP A 33 -40.08 -21.10 -28.29
N SER A 34 -39.80 -21.34 -27.01
CA SER A 34 -38.44 -21.65 -26.54
C SER A 34 -37.83 -22.86 -27.26
N ARG A 35 -38.59 -23.94 -27.46
CA ARG A 35 -38.12 -25.13 -28.20
C ARG A 35 -37.88 -24.86 -29.68
N ILE A 36 -38.74 -24.04 -30.30
CA ILE A 36 -38.58 -23.63 -31.69
C ILE A 36 -37.33 -22.73 -31.83
N TRP A 37 -37.17 -21.79 -30.90
CA TRP A 37 -36.05 -20.85 -30.89
C TRP A 37 -34.72 -21.53 -30.60
N GLU A 38 -34.69 -22.62 -29.83
CA GLU A 38 -33.47 -23.41 -29.65
C GLU A 38 -32.88 -23.85 -31.00
N VAL A 39 -33.73 -24.38 -31.89
CA VAL A 39 -33.31 -24.82 -33.24
C VAL A 39 -32.99 -23.63 -34.15
N ILE A 40 -33.85 -22.60 -34.15
CA ILE A 40 -33.69 -21.42 -35.01
C ILE A 40 -32.48 -20.58 -34.58
N GLY A 41 -32.30 -20.36 -33.29
CA GLY A 41 -31.18 -19.66 -32.69
C GLY A 41 -29.86 -20.34 -33.00
N ASP A 42 -29.79 -21.68 -32.93
CA ASP A 42 -28.63 -22.44 -33.37
C ASP A 42 -28.33 -22.30 -34.87
N HIS A 43 -29.37 -22.13 -35.68
CA HIS A 43 -29.20 -21.82 -37.09
C HIS A 43 -28.60 -20.41 -37.27
N PHE A 44 -29.14 -19.39 -36.58
CA PHE A 44 -28.58 -18.04 -36.60
C PHE A 44 -27.14 -17.97 -36.09
N ASN A 45 -26.78 -18.76 -35.08
CA ASN A 45 -25.40 -18.87 -34.60
C ASN A 45 -24.45 -19.30 -35.72
N LYS A 46 -24.83 -20.32 -36.50
CA LYS A 46 -24.03 -20.83 -37.63
C LYS A 46 -23.93 -19.82 -38.77
N VAL A 47 -25.04 -19.19 -39.12
CA VAL A 47 -25.09 -18.25 -40.25
C VAL A 47 -24.43 -16.91 -39.91
N GLY A 48 -24.59 -16.40 -38.70
CA GLY A 48 -23.91 -15.19 -38.23
C GLY A 48 -22.39 -15.34 -38.09
N CYS A 49 -21.88 -16.58 -38.03
CA CYS A 49 -20.45 -16.89 -38.06
C CYS A 49 -19.97 -17.35 -39.44
N ASN A 50 -20.77 -17.16 -40.49
CA ASN A 50 -20.38 -17.55 -41.85
C ASN A 50 -19.17 -16.70 -42.31
N PRO A 51 -18.17 -17.31 -42.98
CA PRO A 51 -17.05 -16.58 -43.58
C PRO A 51 -17.47 -15.53 -44.62
N ASN A 52 -18.60 -15.72 -45.28
CA ASN A 52 -19.18 -14.72 -46.19
C ASN A 52 -19.88 -13.62 -45.37
N GLU A 53 -19.33 -12.40 -45.44
CA GLU A 53 -19.83 -11.25 -44.68
C GLU A 53 -21.27 -10.89 -45.04
N ASP A 54 -21.69 -10.97 -46.31
CA ASP A 54 -23.07 -10.64 -46.72
C ASP A 54 -24.09 -11.57 -46.04
N VAL A 55 -23.73 -12.85 -45.91
CA VAL A 55 -24.57 -13.85 -45.23
C VAL A 55 -24.66 -13.55 -43.73
N ALA A 56 -23.53 -13.21 -43.11
CA ALA A 56 -23.47 -12.87 -41.69
C ALA A 56 -24.21 -11.54 -41.40
N ILE A 57 -24.04 -10.52 -42.25
CA ILE A 57 -24.75 -9.22 -42.18
C ILE A 57 -26.25 -9.46 -42.21
N PHE A 58 -26.74 -10.22 -43.19
CA PHE A 58 -28.18 -10.51 -43.29
C PHE A 58 -28.70 -11.21 -42.02
N ALA A 59 -27.95 -12.18 -41.48
CA ALA A 59 -28.34 -12.90 -40.28
C ALA A 59 -28.37 -11.99 -39.04
N VAL A 60 -27.34 -11.15 -38.84
CA VAL A 60 -27.26 -10.21 -37.71
C VAL A 60 -28.36 -9.15 -37.81
N ASP A 61 -28.65 -8.61 -39.00
CA ASP A 61 -29.75 -7.66 -39.17
C ASP A 61 -31.12 -8.31 -38.93
N SER A 62 -31.31 -9.53 -39.42
CA SER A 62 -32.54 -10.30 -39.18
C SER A 62 -32.74 -10.56 -37.69
N LEU A 63 -31.69 -10.97 -36.97
CA LEU A 63 -31.71 -11.10 -35.51
C LEU A 63 -32.09 -9.77 -34.84
N ARG A 64 -31.53 -8.64 -35.31
CA ARG A 64 -31.83 -7.31 -34.77
C ARG A 64 -33.31 -6.96 -34.91
N GLN A 65 -33.87 -7.11 -36.12
CA GLN A 65 -35.28 -6.82 -36.38
C GLN A 65 -36.22 -7.68 -35.52
N LEU A 66 -35.94 -8.98 -35.44
CA LEU A 66 -36.71 -9.91 -34.62
C LEU A 66 -36.60 -9.58 -33.13
N SER A 67 -35.41 -9.21 -32.65
CA SER A 67 -35.16 -8.86 -31.26
C SER A 67 -35.90 -7.59 -30.85
N MET A 68 -35.87 -6.55 -31.67
CA MET A 68 -36.64 -5.31 -31.43
C MET A 68 -38.13 -5.61 -31.23
N LYS A 69 -38.70 -6.44 -32.11
CA LYS A 69 -40.11 -6.86 -32.01
C LYS A 69 -40.39 -7.81 -30.86
N PHE A 70 -39.42 -8.63 -30.47
CA PHE A 70 -39.55 -9.51 -29.32
C PHE A 70 -39.54 -8.71 -28.00
N LEU A 71 -38.67 -7.72 -27.89
CA LEU A 71 -38.55 -6.85 -26.70
C LEU A 71 -39.81 -6.00 -26.48
N GLU A 72 -40.44 -5.49 -27.56
CA GLU A 72 -41.72 -4.75 -27.48
C GLU A 72 -42.83 -5.53 -26.76
N LYS A 73 -42.77 -6.87 -26.74
CA LYS A 73 -43.79 -7.72 -26.07
C LYS A 73 -43.61 -7.80 -24.55
N GLY A 74 -42.48 -7.32 -24.03
CA GLY A 74 -42.14 -7.44 -22.62
C GLY A 74 -41.87 -8.87 -22.14
N GLU A 75 -41.43 -8.95 -20.90
CA GLU A 75 -41.13 -10.19 -20.18
C GLU A 75 -41.84 -10.20 -18.82
N LEU A 76 -42.45 -11.33 -18.49
CA LEU A 76 -43.08 -11.55 -17.19
C LEU A 76 -42.01 -11.78 -16.11
N ALA A 77 -42.30 -11.39 -14.88
CA ALA A 77 -41.44 -11.66 -13.74
C ALA A 77 -41.15 -13.18 -13.61
N ASN A 78 -39.91 -13.52 -13.26
CA ASN A 78 -39.39 -14.88 -13.05
C ASN A 78 -39.20 -15.75 -14.31
N PHE A 79 -39.46 -15.21 -15.51
CA PHE A 79 -39.11 -15.87 -16.75
C PHE A 79 -37.90 -15.18 -17.42
N ARG A 80 -37.03 -15.96 -18.06
CA ARG A 80 -35.77 -15.48 -18.66
C ARG A 80 -35.71 -15.71 -20.17
N PHE A 81 -36.79 -15.40 -20.88
CA PHE A 81 -36.92 -15.64 -22.33
C PHE A 81 -36.07 -14.67 -23.16
N GLN A 82 -35.95 -13.41 -22.74
CA GLN A 82 -35.11 -12.43 -23.43
C GLN A 82 -33.64 -12.87 -23.44
N LYS A 83 -33.18 -13.49 -22.33
CA LYS A 83 -31.84 -14.04 -22.22
C LYS A 83 -31.54 -15.07 -23.32
N ASP A 84 -32.42 -16.06 -23.47
CA ASP A 84 -32.25 -17.09 -24.50
C ASP A 84 -32.39 -16.53 -25.92
N PHE A 85 -33.27 -15.54 -26.10
CA PHE A 85 -33.48 -14.88 -27.38
C PHE A 85 -32.25 -14.11 -27.87
N LEU A 86 -31.60 -13.36 -26.98
CA LEU A 86 -30.46 -12.49 -27.32
C LEU A 86 -29.10 -13.23 -27.31
N ARG A 87 -29.04 -14.46 -26.81
CA ARG A 87 -27.83 -15.30 -26.78
C ARG A 87 -27.08 -15.41 -28.11
N PRO A 88 -27.73 -15.42 -29.29
CA PRO A 88 -27.01 -15.45 -30.57
C PRO A 88 -26.07 -14.26 -30.79
N PHE A 89 -26.39 -13.05 -30.30
CA PHE A 89 -25.47 -11.90 -30.43
C PHE A 89 -24.16 -12.14 -29.69
N GLU A 90 -24.23 -12.67 -28.47
CA GLU A 90 -23.06 -13.06 -27.68
C GLU A 90 -22.22 -14.12 -28.41
N HIS A 91 -22.89 -15.13 -28.99
CA HIS A 91 -22.23 -16.18 -29.75
C HIS A 91 -21.47 -15.63 -30.96
N ILE A 92 -22.14 -14.79 -31.76
CA ILE A 92 -21.57 -14.20 -32.98
C ILE A 92 -20.41 -13.26 -32.62
N MET A 93 -20.58 -12.39 -31.62
CA MET A 93 -19.52 -11.49 -31.15
C MET A 93 -18.25 -12.26 -30.75
N LYS A 94 -18.41 -13.41 -30.07
CA LYS A 94 -17.30 -14.23 -29.60
C LYS A 94 -16.60 -15.04 -30.71
N ARG A 95 -17.35 -15.48 -31.72
CA ARG A 95 -16.87 -16.46 -32.72
C ARG A 95 -16.51 -15.84 -34.06
N ASN A 96 -17.10 -14.72 -34.44
CA ASN A 96 -16.85 -14.07 -35.73
C ASN A 96 -15.62 -13.15 -35.64
N ARG A 97 -14.65 -13.36 -36.54
CA ARG A 97 -13.38 -12.61 -36.56
C ARG A 97 -13.42 -11.36 -37.44
N SER A 98 -14.47 -11.14 -38.23
CA SER A 98 -14.62 -9.92 -39.03
C SER A 98 -14.95 -8.73 -38.13
N PRO A 99 -14.13 -7.66 -38.12
CA PRO A 99 -14.44 -6.42 -37.39
C PRO A 99 -15.77 -5.82 -37.82
N THR A 100 -16.10 -5.87 -39.12
CA THR A 100 -17.37 -5.37 -39.67
C THR A 100 -18.58 -6.05 -39.03
N ILE A 101 -18.54 -7.38 -38.87
CA ILE A 101 -19.66 -8.11 -38.26
C ILE A 101 -19.74 -7.83 -36.75
N ARG A 102 -18.59 -7.73 -36.06
CA ARG A 102 -18.56 -7.42 -34.63
C ARG A 102 -19.08 -6.00 -34.34
N ASP A 103 -18.66 -5.01 -35.13
CA ASP A 103 -19.19 -3.64 -35.10
C ASP A 103 -20.70 -3.63 -35.33
N MET A 104 -21.18 -4.37 -36.35
CA MET A 104 -22.60 -4.49 -36.61
C MET A 104 -23.37 -5.09 -35.41
N VAL A 105 -22.85 -6.13 -34.75
CA VAL A 105 -23.45 -6.70 -33.53
C VAL A 105 -23.54 -5.64 -32.42
N VAL A 106 -22.47 -4.90 -32.17
CA VAL A 106 -22.46 -3.83 -31.15
C VAL A 106 -23.47 -2.73 -31.49
N ARG A 107 -23.57 -2.30 -32.76
CA ARG A 107 -24.58 -1.35 -33.22
C ARG A 107 -26.00 -1.85 -33.02
N CYS A 108 -26.26 -3.13 -33.32
CA CYS A 108 -27.56 -3.75 -33.11
C CYS A 108 -27.97 -3.66 -31.63
N ILE A 109 -27.05 -4.03 -30.73
CA ILE A 109 -27.30 -4.01 -29.29
C ILE A 109 -27.46 -2.57 -28.77
N ALA A 110 -26.62 -1.64 -29.21
CA ALA A 110 -26.75 -0.23 -28.85
C ALA A 110 -28.09 0.37 -29.27
N GLN A 111 -28.57 0.05 -30.47
CA GLN A 111 -29.89 0.47 -30.93
C GLN A 111 -31.02 -0.10 -30.05
N MET A 112 -30.93 -1.38 -29.66
CA MET A 112 -31.91 -2.01 -28.77
C MET A 112 -31.96 -1.33 -27.41
N VAL A 113 -30.79 -1.03 -26.82
CA VAL A 113 -30.70 -0.29 -25.56
C VAL A 113 -31.39 1.07 -25.68
N ASN A 114 -31.05 1.85 -26.70
CA ASN A 114 -31.60 3.19 -26.90
C ASN A 114 -33.12 3.20 -27.14
N SER A 115 -33.66 2.15 -27.76
CA SER A 115 -35.07 2.10 -28.16
C SER A 115 -35.97 1.35 -27.17
N GLN A 116 -35.42 0.37 -26.43
CA GLN A 116 -36.20 -0.61 -25.67
C GLN A 116 -35.74 -0.76 -24.21
N ALA A 117 -34.90 0.14 -23.67
CA ALA A 117 -34.40 0.08 -22.29
C ALA A 117 -35.47 -0.27 -21.23
N ALA A 118 -36.66 0.34 -21.32
CA ALA A 118 -37.76 0.12 -20.37
C ALA A 118 -38.36 -1.30 -20.44
N ASN A 119 -38.21 -2.01 -21.55
CA ASN A 119 -38.75 -3.35 -21.80
C ASN A 119 -37.71 -4.46 -21.59
N ILE A 120 -36.42 -4.13 -21.50
CA ILE A 120 -35.36 -5.11 -21.26
C ILE A 120 -35.39 -5.52 -19.77
N ARG A 121 -35.32 -6.84 -19.54
CA ARG A 121 -35.31 -7.52 -18.24
C ARG A 121 -34.16 -8.53 -18.22
N SER A 122 -34.41 -9.84 -18.36
CA SER A 122 -33.35 -10.86 -18.37
C SER A 122 -32.35 -10.70 -19.53
N GLY A 123 -32.72 -9.96 -20.57
CA GLY A 123 -31.85 -9.65 -21.71
C GLY A 123 -30.64 -8.77 -21.35
N TRP A 124 -30.67 -8.02 -20.24
CA TRP A 124 -29.55 -7.18 -19.81
C TRP A 124 -28.25 -7.98 -19.65
N LYS A 125 -28.34 -9.23 -19.21
CA LYS A 125 -27.18 -10.11 -19.05
C LYS A 125 -26.45 -10.36 -20.37
N ASN A 126 -27.17 -10.60 -21.46
CA ASN A 126 -26.55 -10.81 -22.77
C ASN A 126 -26.01 -9.50 -23.37
N ILE A 127 -26.68 -8.38 -23.11
CA ILE A 127 -26.22 -7.06 -23.54
C ILE A 127 -24.85 -6.75 -22.92
N PHE A 128 -24.74 -6.88 -21.59
CA PHE A 128 -23.45 -6.70 -20.92
C PHE A 128 -22.43 -7.78 -21.30
N SER A 129 -22.86 -9.01 -21.60
CA SER A 129 -21.92 -10.02 -22.11
C SER A 129 -21.35 -9.66 -23.49
N VAL A 130 -22.15 -9.08 -24.39
CA VAL A 130 -21.66 -8.59 -25.70
C VAL A 130 -20.72 -7.41 -25.50
N PHE A 131 -21.10 -6.43 -24.66
CA PHE A 131 -20.23 -5.28 -24.38
C PHE A 131 -18.94 -5.67 -23.64
N HIS A 132 -18.99 -6.69 -22.78
CA HIS A 132 -17.79 -7.22 -22.13
C HIS A 132 -16.83 -7.86 -23.15
N LEU A 133 -17.34 -8.58 -24.16
CA LEU A 133 -16.51 -9.07 -25.26
C LEU A 133 -15.96 -7.93 -26.13
N ALA A 134 -16.78 -6.90 -26.37
CA ALA A 134 -16.38 -5.70 -27.10
C ALA A 134 -15.31 -4.89 -26.35
N ALA A 135 -15.34 -4.91 -25.00
CA ALA A 135 -14.41 -4.18 -24.17
C ALA A 135 -12.97 -4.63 -24.33
N SER A 136 -12.73 -5.91 -24.66
CA SER A 136 -11.41 -6.47 -24.94
C SER A 136 -11.00 -6.39 -26.42
N ASP A 137 -11.82 -5.79 -27.30
CA ASP A 137 -11.52 -5.65 -28.73
C ASP A 137 -10.36 -4.65 -28.95
N GLN A 138 -9.72 -4.75 -30.12
CA GLN A 138 -8.64 -3.86 -30.55
C GLN A 138 -9.14 -2.77 -31.49
N ASP A 139 -10.34 -2.94 -32.07
CA ASP A 139 -10.96 -1.94 -32.92
C ASP A 139 -11.57 -0.81 -32.07
N GLU A 140 -11.04 0.41 -32.25
CA GLU A 140 -11.47 1.59 -31.51
C GLU A 140 -12.96 1.87 -31.67
N SER A 141 -13.53 1.71 -32.87
CA SER A 141 -14.93 2.02 -33.13
C SER A 141 -15.89 1.09 -32.37
N ILE A 142 -15.51 -0.18 -32.24
CA ILE A 142 -16.25 -1.20 -31.49
C ILE A 142 -16.20 -0.88 -29.99
N VAL A 143 -15.00 -0.63 -29.46
CA VAL A 143 -14.78 -0.32 -28.05
C VAL A 143 -15.50 0.97 -27.66
N GLU A 144 -15.36 2.03 -28.47
CA GLU A 144 -15.95 3.33 -28.21
C GLU A 144 -17.47 3.25 -28.17
N LEU A 145 -18.12 2.64 -29.17
CA LEU A 145 -19.58 2.53 -29.20
C LEU A 145 -20.12 1.69 -28.04
N ALA A 146 -19.47 0.57 -27.73
CA ALA A 146 -19.85 -0.28 -26.60
C ALA A 146 -19.68 0.47 -25.26
N PHE A 147 -18.59 1.23 -25.11
CA PHE A 147 -18.31 2.00 -23.91
C PHE A 147 -19.29 3.17 -23.72
N GLN A 148 -19.54 3.97 -24.77
CA GLN A 148 -20.51 5.06 -24.74
C GLN A 148 -21.91 4.54 -24.38
N THR A 149 -22.31 3.41 -24.96
CA THR A 149 -23.60 2.79 -24.64
C THR A 149 -23.64 2.29 -23.19
N THR A 150 -22.56 1.66 -22.71
CA THR A 150 -22.44 1.24 -21.30
C THR A 150 -22.51 2.43 -20.35
N GLY A 151 -21.85 3.54 -20.69
CA GLY A 151 -21.94 4.80 -19.96
C GLY A 151 -23.36 5.36 -19.92
N HIS A 152 -24.08 5.35 -21.05
CA HIS A 152 -25.49 5.73 -21.10
C HIS A 152 -26.35 4.84 -20.21
N ILE A 153 -26.12 3.52 -20.21
CA ILE A 153 -26.86 2.59 -19.35
C ILE A 153 -26.63 2.94 -17.87
N VAL A 154 -25.37 3.08 -17.48
CA VAL A 154 -25.00 3.32 -16.08
C VAL A 154 -25.47 4.70 -15.60
N THR A 155 -25.43 5.74 -16.43
CA THR A 155 -25.76 7.11 -16.00
C THR A 155 -27.24 7.45 -16.14
N ILE A 156 -27.94 6.94 -17.16
CA ILE A 156 -29.33 7.33 -17.48
C ILE A 156 -30.30 6.18 -17.21
N VAL A 157 -30.00 4.97 -17.69
CA VAL A 157 -30.94 3.85 -17.58
C VAL A 157 -31.04 3.34 -16.15
N PHE A 158 -29.91 3.19 -15.43
CA PHE A 158 -29.92 2.80 -14.02
C PHE A 158 -30.62 3.84 -13.15
N GLU A 159 -30.50 5.13 -13.47
CA GLU A 159 -31.23 6.17 -12.75
C GLU A 159 -32.75 6.01 -12.90
N LYS A 160 -33.23 5.74 -14.12
CA LYS A 160 -34.67 5.68 -14.45
C LYS A 160 -35.34 4.31 -14.24
N HIS A 161 -34.61 3.22 -14.43
CA HIS A 161 -35.17 1.86 -14.56
C HIS A 161 -34.45 0.80 -13.72
N PHE A 162 -33.88 1.19 -12.57
CA PHE A 162 -33.09 0.30 -11.71
C PHE A 162 -33.72 -1.05 -11.35
N PRO A 163 -35.02 -1.15 -10.98
CA PRO A 163 -35.61 -2.43 -10.64
C PRO A 163 -35.56 -3.45 -11.79
N ALA A 164 -35.54 -2.97 -13.03
CA ALA A 164 -35.41 -3.82 -14.22
C ALA A 164 -33.96 -4.24 -14.51
N THR A 165 -32.97 -3.50 -14.00
CA THR A 165 -31.54 -3.72 -14.28
C THR A 165 -30.79 -4.37 -13.12
N ILE A 166 -31.39 -4.46 -11.93
CA ILE A 166 -30.71 -4.91 -10.71
C ILE A 166 -30.11 -6.32 -10.82
N ASP A 167 -30.75 -7.23 -11.56
CA ASP A 167 -30.24 -8.60 -11.80
C ASP A 167 -28.90 -8.60 -12.56
N SER A 168 -28.68 -7.58 -13.39
CA SER A 168 -27.48 -7.42 -14.21
C SER A 168 -26.55 -6.31 -13.72
N PHE A 169 -26.75 -5.80 -12.50
CA PHE A 169 -25.85 -4.80 -11.91
C PHE A 169 -24.41 -5.31 -11.84
N GLN A 170 -24.21 -6.56 -11.42
CA GLN A 170 -22.88 -7.18 -11.37
C GLN A 170 -22.26 -7.32 -12.75
N ASP A 171 -23.06 -7.73 -13.75
CA ASP A 171 -22.60 -7.86 -15.13
C ASP A 171 -22.13 -6.50 -15.68
N ALA A 172 -22.81 -5.40 -15.30
CA ALA A 172 -22.42 -4.03 -15.68
C ALA A 172 -21.08 -3.61 -15.07
N VAL A 173 -20.89 -3.82 -13.77
CA VAL A 173 -19.63 -3.49 -13.07
C VAL A 173 -18.47 -4.31 -13.64
N LYS A 174 -18.68 -5.60 -13.90
CA LYS A 174 -17.70 -6.46 -14.55
C LYS A 174 -17.39 -6.04 -15.99
N CYS A 175 -18.39 -5.60 -16.73
CA CYS A 175 -18.20 -5.03 -18.07
C CYS A 175 -17.31 -3.78 -18.03
N LEU A 176 -17.56 -2.85 -17.09
CA LEU A 176 -16.73 -1.67 -16.88
C LEU A 176 -15.29 -2.03 -16.48
N SER A 177 -15.10 -3.03 -15.63
CA SER A 177 -13.79 -3.54 -15.24
C SER A 177 -12.98 -4.06 -16.43
N GLU A 178 -13.64 -4.72 -17.38
CA GLU A 178 -12.97 -5.16 -18.61
C GLU A 178 -12.55 -3.99 -19.52
N PHE A 179 -13.38 -2.94 -19.63
CA PHE A 179 -12.97 -1.70 -20.29
C PHE A 179 -11.77 -1.05 -19.59
N ALA A 180 -11.76 -1.05 -18.25
CA ALA A 180 -10.63 -0.56 -17.45
C ALA A 180 -9.35 -1.39 -17.61
N CYS A 181 -9.46 -2.66 -18.00
CA CYS A 181 -8.34 -3.55 -18.21
C CYS A 181 -7.80 -3.51 -19.65
N ASN A 182 -8.45 -2.81 -20.58
CA ASN A 182 -7.99 -2.74 -21.96
C ASN A 182 -6.85 -1.73 -22.11
N ALA A 183 -5.62 -2.25 -22.14
CA ALA A 183 -4.40 -1.45 -22.21
C ALA A 183 -4.23 -0.63 -23.51
N ALA A 184 -5.04 -0.88 -24.56
CA ALA A 184 -5.02 -0.10 -25.79
C ALA A 184 -5.72 1.26 -25.64
N PHE A 185 -6.65 1.40 -24.69
CA PHE A 185 -7.50 2.58 -24.52
C PHE A 185 -7.44 3.12 -23.08
N PRO A 186 -6.36 3.83 -22.71
CA PRO A 186 -6.17 4.33 -21.33
C PRO A 186 -7.21 5.36 -20.90
N ASP A 187 -7.69 6.23 -21.81
CA ASP A 187 -8.74 7.22 -21.48
C ASP A 187 -10.07 6.55 -21.15
N THR A 188 -10.46 5.55 -21.96
CA THR A 188 -11.59 4.66 -21.69
C THR A 188 -11.42 3.96 -20.34
N SER A 189 -10.19 3.55 -20.02
CA SER A 189 -9.92 2.88 -18.76
C SER A 189 -10.18 3.77 -17.54
N MET A 190 -9.75 5.04 -17.61
CA MET A 190 -9.98 6.02 -16.54
C MET A 190 -11.46 6.36 -16.37
N GLU A 191 -12.18 6.54 -17.48
CA GLU A 191 -13.63 6.80 -17.44
C GLU A 191 -14.42 5.58 -16.96
N ALA A 192 -13.99 4.36 -17.30
CA ALA A 192 -14.60 3.14 -16.79
C ALA A 192 -14.49 3.04 -15.27
N ILE A 193 -13.31 3.36 -14.70
CA ILE A 193 -13.13 3.43 -13.24
C ILE A 193 -14.04 4.51 -12.62
N ARG A 194 -14.21 5.67 -13.29
CA ARG A 194 -15.14 6.71 -12.84
C ARG A 194 -16.59 6.22 -12.84
N LEU A 195 -17.01 5.44 -13.83
CA LEU A 195 -18.34 4.83 -13.89
C LEU A 195 -18.53 3.73 -12.83
N ILE A 196 -17.49 2.96 -12.51
CA ILE A 196 -17.53 2.00 -11.37
C ILE A 196 -17.74 2.76 -10.06
N ARG A 197 -17.05 3.90 -9.86
CA ARG A 197 -17.31 4.79 -8.70
C ARG A 197 -18.75 5.29 -8.70
N HIS A 198 -19.32 5.61 -9.86
CA HIS A 198 -20.72 6.03 -9.96
C HIS A 198 -21.68 4.90 -9.56
N CYS A 199 -21.36 3.65 -9.85
CA CYS A 199 -22.17 2.49 -9.44
C CYS A 199 -22.32 2.40 -7.91
N ALA A 200 -21.31 2.81 -7.13
CA ALA A 200 -21.37 2.86 -5.67
C ALA A 200 -22.50 3.77 -5.15
N LYS A 201 -22.81 4.85 -5.87
CA LYS A 201 -23.91 5.75 -5.53
C LYS A 201 -25.25 5.01 -5.55
N TYR A 202 -25.50 4.14 -6.52
CA TYR A 202 -26.76 3.38 -6.58
C TYR A 202 -26.91 2.39 -5.43
N VAL A 203 -25.81 1.79 -4.97
CA VAL A 203 -25.84 0.90 -3.80
C VAL A 203 -26.18 1.67 -2.54
N SER A 204 -25.55 2.84 -2.35
CA SER A 204 -25.81 3.71 -1.20
C SER A 204 -27.21 4.35 -1.21
N ASP A 205 -27.68 4.82 -2.35
CA ASP A 205 -28.96 5.54 -2.46
C ASP A 205 -30.16 4.58 -2.43
N ARG A 206 -29.97 3.31 -2.81
CA ARG A 206 -31.06 2.34 -2.99
C ARG A 206 -30.79 0.98 -2.32
N PRO A 207 -30.37 0.90 -1.05
CA PRO A 207 -30.04 -0.35 -0.39
C PRO A 207 -31.26 -1.30 -0.30
N GLN A 208 -32.46 -0.76 -0.13
CA GLN A 208 -33.68 -1.57 -0.04
C GLN A 208 -33.99 -2.34 -1.33
N ALA A 209 -33.69 -1.77 -2.49
CA ALA A 209 -33.87 -2.47 -3.76
C ALA A 209 -33.02 -3.75 -3.82
N PHE A 210 -31.80 -3.71 -3.26
CA PHE A 210 -30.94 -4.89 -3.17
C PHE A 210 -31.39 -5.89 -2.10
N LYS A 211 -31.93 -5.42 -0.97
CA LYS A 211 -32.48 -6.28 0.10
C LYS A 211 -33.71 -7.06 -0.36
N GLU A 212 -34.65 -6.36 -0.98
CA GLU A 212 -35.95 -6.90 -1.39
C GLU A 212 -35.86 -7.79 -2.64
N TYR A 213 -34.87 -7.55 -3.50
CA TYR A 213 -34.69 -8.33 -4.71
C TYR A 213 -34.35 -9.79 -4.37
N THR A 214 -35.32 -10.67 -4.59
CA THR A 214 -35.18 -12.12 -4.48
C THR A 214 -34.92 -12.67 -5.87
N SER A 215 -33.83 -13.40 -6.03
CA SER A 215 -33.61 -14.24 -7.21
C SER A 215 -33.47 -15.66 -6.68
N ASP A 216 -34.05 -16.62 -7.40
CA ASP A 216 -34.38 -17.98 -6.94
C ASP A 216 -33.19 -18.79 -6.40
N ASP A 217 -31.95 -18.32 -6.57
CA ASP A 217 -30.71 -19.06 -6.33
C ASP A 217 -29.95 -18.71 -5.02
N MET A 218 -30.48 -17.88 -4.10
CA MET A 218 -29.66 -17.39 -2.97
C MET A 218 -30.27 -17.61 -1.57
N ASN A 219 -29.62 -18.49 -0.78
CA ASN A 219 -29.77 -18.61 0.67
C ASN A 219 -28.94 -17.56 1.43
N VAL A 220 -29.04 -16.28 1.05
CA VAL A 220 -28.35 -15.17 1.72
C VAL A 220 -29.36 -14.34 2.49
N ALA A 221 -29.02 -14.02 3.74
CA ALA A 221 -29.83 -13.16 4.60
C ALA A 221 -30.16 -11.84 3.88
N PRO A 222 -31.39 -11.30 4.00
CA PRO A 222 -31.79 -10.08 3.29
C PRO A 222 -30.81 -8.91 3.49
N GLU A 223 -30.28 -8.77 4.70
CA GLU A 223 -29.30 -7.74 5.07
C GLU A 223 -28.02 -7.84 4.21
N ASP A 224 -27.48 -9.05 4.04
CA ASP A 224 -26.23 -9.34 3.31
C ASP A 224 -26.37 -9.25 1.78
N ARG A 225 -27.59 -9.17 1.27
CA ARG A 225 -27.81 -9.03 -0.18
C ARG A 225 -27.24 -7.72 -0.71
N VAL A 226 -27.27 -6.64 0.09
CA VAL A 226 -26.67 -5.35 -0.29
C VAL A 226 -25.16 -5.50 -0.49
N TRP A 227 -24.50 -6.25 0.40
CA TRP A 227 -23.09 -6.57 0.27
C TRP A 227 -22.81 -7.42 -0.96
N VAL A 228 -23.41 -8.61 -1.04
CA VAL A 228 -23.12 -9.59 -2.09
C VAL A 228 -23.50 -9.09 -3.49
N ARG A 229 -24.57 -8.29 -3.60
CA ARG A 229 -25.08 -7.82 -4.90
C ARG A 229 -24.67 -6.40 -5.28
N GLY A 230 -24.36 -5.55 -4.30
CA GLY A 230 -24.01 -4.15 -4.51
C GLY A 230 -22.53 -3.90 -4.26
N TRP A 231 -22.13 -3.87 -3.00
CA TRP A 231 -20.80 -3.42 -2.59
C TRP A 231 -19.66 -4.36 -3.01
N PHE A 232 -19.83 -5.67 -2.81
CA PHE A 232 -18.80 -6.66 -3.08
C PHE A 232 -18.40 -6.69 -4.57
N PRO A 233 -19.31 -6.74 -5.56
CA PRO A 233 -18.95 -6.66 -6.98
C PRO A 233 -18.13 -5.43 -7.34
N ILE A 234 -18.45 -4.26 -6.80
CA ILE A 234 -17.71 -3.01 -7.06
C ILE A 234 -16.28 -3.12 -6.54
N LEU A 235 -16.13 -3.48 -5.27
CA LEU A 235 -14.83 -3.53 -4.59
C LEU A 235 -13.96 -4.67 -5.13
N PHE A 236 -14.57 -5.81 -5.46
CA PHE A 236 -13.89 -6.94 -6.07
C PHE A 236 -13.36 -6.59 -7.46
N GLU A 237 -14.18 -5.99 -8.32
CA GLU A 237 -13.73 -5.61 -9.66
C GLU A 237 -12.67 -4.51 -9.64
N LEU A 238 -12.75 -3.55 -8.71
CA LEU A 238 -11.65 -2.60 -8.48
C LEU A 238 -10.36 -3.30 -8.04
N SER A 239 -10.45 -4.33 -7.18
CA SER A 239 -9.32 -5.19 -6.82
C SER A 239 -8.74 -5.91 -8.05
N CYS A 240 -9.59 -6.40 -8.96
CA CYS A 240 -9.12 -6.99 -10.22
C CYS A 240 -8.35 -5.98 -11.08
N ILE A 241 -8.85 -4.75 -11.21
CA ILE A 241 -8.16 -3.66 -11.94
C ILE A 241 -6.79 -3.38 -11.32
N ILE A 242 -6.72 -3.26 -9.99
CA ILE A 242 -5.46 -3.01 -9.27
C ILE A 242 -4.42 -4.10 -9.59
N ASN A 243 -4.86 -5.35 -9.64
CA ASN A 243 -3.97 -6.50 -9.86
C ASN A 243 -3.61 -6.77 -11.33
N ARG A 244 -4.42 -6.32 -12.29
CA ARG A 244 -4.24 -6.65 -13.72
C ARG A 244 -3.66 -5.51 -14.55
N CYS A 245 -3.79 -4.26 -14.12
CA CYS A 245 -3.51 -3.10 -14.97
C CYS A 245 -2.13 -2.45 -14.76
N LYS A 246 -1.76 -1.57 -15.70
CA LYS A 246 -0.54 -0.74 -15.62
C LYS A 246 -0.61 0.31 -14.49
N LEU A 247 0.53 0.92 -14.16
CA LEU A 247 0.70 1.80 -13.00
C LEU A 247 -0.38 2.90 -12.87
N ASP A 248 -0.67 3.62 -13.95
CA ASP A 248 -1.62 4.76 -13.89
C ASP A 248 -3.06 4.29 -13.60
N VAL A 249 -3.49 3.22 -14.27
CA VAL A 249 -4.83 2.65 -14.12
C VAL A 249 -4.98 1.95 -12.77
N ARG A 250 -3.97 1.19 -12.34
CA ARG A 250 -4.01 0.50 -11.03
C ARG A 250 -4.04 1.49 -9.87
N THR A 251 -3.23 2.54 -9.92
CA THR A 251 -3.21 3.57 -8.86
C THR A 251 -4.52 4.34 -8.81
N ARG A 252 -5.13 4.62 -9.97
CA ARG A 252 -6.48 5.21 -10.01
C ARG A 252 -7.55 4.28 -9.44
N GLY A 253 -7.51 2.99 -9.79
CA GLY A 253 -8.41 1.98 -9.22
C GLY A 253 -8.29 1.87 -7.71
N LEU A 254 -7.05 1.91 -7.19
CA LEU A 254 -6.74 1.94 -5.76
C LEU A 254 -7.35 3.16 -5.07
N THR A 255 -7.11 4.36 -5.61
CA THR A 255 -7.69 5.60 -5.08
C THR A 255 -9.22 5.53 -5.03
N VAL A 256 -9.86 5.08 -6.11
CA VAL A 256 -11.33 4.98 -6.16
C VAL A 256 -11.87 3.95 -5.15
N MET A 257 -11.21 2.80 -5.00
CA MET A 257 -11.60 1.80 -4.01
C MET A 257 -11.59 2.38 -2.59
N PHE A 258 -10.52 3.06 -2.20
CA PHE A 258 -10.43 3.68 -0.88
C PHE A 258 -11.30 4.93 -0.72
N GLU A 259 -11.55 5.70 -1.80
CA GLU A 259 -12.55 6.78 -1.78
C GLU A 259 -13.94 6.23 -1.47
N ILE A 260 -14.34 5.11 -2.09
CA ILE A 260 -15.62 4.44 -1.82
C ILE A 260 -15.69 4.01 -0.35
N MET A 261 -14.63 3.38 0.17
CA MET A 261 -14.55 2.96 1.58
C MET A 261 -14.69 4.15 2.53
N LYS A 262 -13.97 5.25 2.28
CA LYS A 262 -14.05 6.48 3.09
C LYS A 262 -15.39 7.20 3.00
N THR A 263 -16.06 7.12 1.86
CA THR A 263 -17.34 7.82 1.64
C THR A 263 -18.51 7.03 2.22
N TYR A 264 -18.56 5.73 1.96
CA TYR A 264 -19.74 4.90 2.23
C TYR A 264 -19.54 3.86 3.34
N GLY A 265 -18.34 3.77 3.94
CA GLY A 265 -18.03 2.78 4.97
C GLY A 265 -18.91 2.85 6.22
N HIS A 266 -19.54 4.00 6.48
CA HIS A 266 -20.53 4.17 7.55
C HIS A 266 -21.80 3.32 7.34
N THR A 267 -22.04 2.83 6.12
CA THR A 267 -23.17 1.94 5.77
C THR A 267 -22.82 0.45 5.88
N TYR A 268 -21.57 0.11 6.20
CA TYR A 268 -21.09 -1.27 6.18
C TYR A 268 -21.26 -1.95 7.54
N GLU A 269 -21.66 -3.22 7.50
CA GLU A 269 -21.73 -4.08 8.67
C GLU A 269 -20.33 -4.57 9.10
N LYS A 270 -20.20 -4.95 10.38
CA LYS A 270 -18.92 -5.35 11.00
C LYS A 270 -18.23 -6.52 10.25
N HIS A 271 -18.99 -7.52 9.81
CA HIS A 271 -18.46 -8.67 9.06
C HIS A 271 -18.14 -8.34 7.59
N TRP A 272 -18.81 -7.35 6.99
CA TRP A 272 -18.46 -6.89 5.63
C TRP A 272 -17.08 -6.24 5.59
N TRP A 273 -16.71 -5.51 6.66
CA TRP A 273 -15.35 -4.99 6.81
C TRP A 273 -14.29 -6.10 6.82
N GLN A 274 -14.54 -7.22 7.50
CA GLN A 274 -13.63 -8.37 7.51
C GLN A 274 -13.45 -8.95 6.10
N ASP A 275 -14.55 -9.18 5.39
CA ASP A 275 -14.51 -9.70 4.02
C ASP A 275 -13.81 -8.75 3.06
N LEU A 276 -14.03 -7.44 3.22
CA LEU A 276 -13.36 -6.41 2.43
C LEU A 276 -11.86 -6.40 2.68
N PHE A 277 -11.43 -6.36 3.94
CA PHE A 277 -10.00 -6.28 4.25
C PHE A 277 -9.24 -7.55 3.89
N ARG A 278 -9.90 -8.72 3.85
CA ARG A 278 -9.32 -9.92 3.23
C ARG A 278 -8.99 -9.73 1.75
N ILE A 279 -9.79 -8.96 1.01
CA ILE A 279 -9.50 -8.61 -0.39
C ILE A 279 -8.40 -7.53 -0.45
N VAL A 280 -8.46 -6.52 0.41
CA VAL A 280 -7.48 -5.42 0.43
C VAL A 280 -6.08 -5.93 0.76
N PHE A 281 -5.93 -6.81 1.76
CA PHE A 281 -4.63 -7.36 2.14
C PHE A 281 -4.02 -8.26 1.04
N ARG A 282 -4.83 -8.83 0.13
CA ARG A 282 -4.30 -9.57 -1.03
C ARG A 282 -3.51 -8.70 -2.00
N ILE A 283 -3.63 -7.37 -1.94
CA ILE A 283 -2.76 -6.45 -2.72
C ILE A 283 -1.27 -6.68 -2.37
N PHE A 284 -1.00 -7.11 -1.13
CA PHE A 284 0.35 -7.45 -0.66
C PHE A 284 0.73 -8.92 -0.95
N ASP A 285 -0.19 -9.79 -1.37
CA ASP A 285 0.10 -11.20 -1.65
C ASP A 285 0.88 -11.42 -2.96
N ASN A 286 0.77 -10.50 -3.93
CA ASN A 286 1.57 -10.54 -5.18
C ASN A 286 3.09 -10.58 -4.92
N MET A 287 3.49 -10.27 -3.69
CA MET A 287 4.84 -10.35 -3.16
C MET A 287 5.37 -11.78 -2.95
N LYS A 288 4.49 -12.78 -2.96
CA LYS A 288 4.82 -14.20 -2.74
C LYS A 288 5.31 -14.92 -4.01
N LEU A 289 5.18 -14.30 -5.19
CA LEU A 289 5.60 -14.90 -6.46
C LEU A 289 7.07 -14.56 -6.78
N PRO A 290 7.93 -15.57 -7.01
CA PRO A 290 9.39 -15.37 -7.14
C PRO A 290 9.89 -14.87 -8.51
N GLU A 291 9.04 -14.68 -9.52
CA GLU A 291 9.48 -14.73 -10.93
C GLU A 291 9.83 -13.38 -11.61
N GLN A 292 9.52 -12.20 -11.02
CA GLN A 292 9.83 -10.89 -11.65
C GLN A 292 10.33 -9.84 -10.63
N GLN A 293 11.65 -9.67 -10.50
CA GLN A 293 12.25 -8.80 -9.46
C GLN A 293 12.01 -7.29 -9.66
N THR A 294 12.02 -6.78 -10.90
CA THR A 294 11.86 -5.34 -11.17
C THR A 294 10.41 -4.88 -11.01
N GLU A 295 9.45 -5.65 -11.54
CA GLU A 295 8.01 -5.39 -11.39
C GLU A 295 7.60 -5.47 -9.91
N LYS A 296 8.22 -6.38 -9.14
CA LYS A 296 8.05 -6.47 -7.69
C LYS A 296 8.54 -5.22 -6.96
N ALA A 297 9.67 -4.63 -7.37
CA ALA A 297 10.18 -3.41 -6.76
C ALA A 297 9.27 -2.19 -7.02
N GLU A 298 8.81 -2.00 -8.25
CA GLU A 298 7.83 -0.96 -8.59
C GLU A 298 6.52 -1.15 -7.83
N TRP A 299 6.01 -2.38 -7.75
CA TRP A 299 4.79 -2.70 -7.02
C TRP A 299 4.90 -2.32 -5.54
N MET A 300 6.03 -2.62 -4.90
CA MET A 300 6.30 -2.24 -3.50
C MET A 300 6.28 -0.71 -3.30
N THR A 301 7.02 0.03 -4.12
CA THR A 301 7.23 1.47 -3.91
C THR A 301 6.03 2.31 -4.31
N THR A 302 5.18 1.81 -5.21
CA THR A 302 4.00 2.53 -5.71
C THR A 302 2.70 1.99 -5.08
N THR A 303 2.35 0.73 -5.36
CA THR A 303 1.02 0.17 -5.10
C THR A 303 0.86 -0.24 -3.65
N CYS A 304 1.80 -1.00 -3.10
CA CYS A 304 1.80 -1.37 -1.68
C CYS A 304 1.92 -0.12 -0.80
N ASN A 305 2.80 0.82 -1.16
CA ASN A 305 2.98 2.06 -0.43
C ASN A 305 1.67 2.87 -0.35
N HIS A 306 1.02 3.12 -1.49
CA HIS A 306 -0.27 3.82 -1.53
C HIS A 306 -1.35 3.06 -0.75
N ALA A 307 -1.44 1.73 -0.92
CA ALA A 307 -2.44 0.93 -0.24
C ALA A 307 -2.25 0.96 1.29
N LEU A 308 -1.01 0.95 1.77
CA LEU A 308 -0.70 0.99 3.20
C LEU A 308 -1.18 2.29 3.87
N TYR A 309 -0.90 3.44 3.26
CA TYR A 309 -1.40 4.73 3.74
C TYR A 309 -2.94 4.77 3.69
N ALA A 310 -3.55 4.33 2.59
CA ALA A 310 -5.00 4.36 2.44
C ALA A 310 -5.72 3.42 3.42
N ILE A 311 -5.12 2.27 3.77
CA ILE A 311 -5.58 1.38 4.84
C ILE A 311 -5.59 2.11 6.18
N CYS A 312 -4.49 2.80 6.51
CA CYS A 312 -4.35 3.52 7.78
C CYS A 312 -5.32 4.72 7.87
N ASP A 313 -5.59 5.39 6.75
CA ASP A 313 -6.58 6.46 6.65
C ASP A 313 -8.00 5.94 6.93
N VAL A 314 -8.41 4.84 6.28
CA VAL A 314 -9.73 4.22 6.52
C VAL A 314 -9.83 3.72 7.96
N PHE A 315 -8.78 3.09 8.47
CA PHE A 315 -8.73 2.63 9.86
C PHE A 315 -8.90 3.78 10.85
N THR A 316 -8.20 4.89 10.63
CA THR A 316 -8.31 6.10 11.44
C THR A 316 -9.72 6.68 11.39
N GLN A 317 -10.32 6.74 10.21
CA GLN A 317 -11.66 7.29 10.04
C GLN A 317 -12.75 6.44 10.73
N TYR A 318 -12.62 5.11 10.70
CA TYR A 318 -13.60 4.17 11.26
C TYR A 318 -13.08 3.38 12.48
N LEU A 319 -12.20 4.00 13.27
CA LEU A 319 -11.50 3.37 14.39
C LEU A 319 -12.45 2.64 15.36
N GLU A 320 -13.60 3.25 15.67
CA GLU A 320 -14.57 2.70 16.63
C GLU A 320 -15.11 1.34 16.20
N VAL A 321 -15.31 1.13 14.90
CA VAL A 321 -15.82 -0.14 14.36
C VAL A 321 -14.67 -1.10 14.04
N LEU A 322 -13.58 -0.57 13.49
CA LEU A 322 -12.48 -1.38 12.96
C LEU A 322 -11.49 -1.85 14.03
N SER A 323 -11.37 -1.14 15.15
CA SER A 323 -10.45 -1.55 16.24
C SER A 323 -10.80 -2.93 16.80
N ASP A 324 -12.08 -3.24 16.98
CA ASP A 324 -12.54 -4.56 17.42
C ASP A 324 -12.29 -5.69 16.41
N VAL A 325 -12.10 -5.35 15.14
CA VAL A 325 -12.23 -6.30 14.02
C VAL A 325 -10.90 -6.57 13.35
N LEU A 326 -10.08 -5.53 13.16
CA LEU A 326 -8.94 -5.51 12.27
C LEU A 326 -7.66 -4.98 12.93
N LEU A 327 -7.68 -4.57 14.20
CA LEU A 327 -6.51 -3.99 14.87
C LEU A 327 -5.29 -4.92 14.77
N ASP A 328 -5.48 -6.20 15.08
CA ASP A 328 -4.40 -7.20 15.03
C ASP A 328 -3.91 -7.43 13.60
N ASP A 329 -4.82 -7.46 12.62
CA ASP A 329 -4.47 -7.61 11.19
C ASP A 329 -3.67 -6.40 10.68
N ILE A 330 -4.03 -5.18 11.10
CA ILE A 330 -3.33 -3.95 10.71
C ILE A 330 -1.94 -3.89 11.33
N PHE A 331 -1.80 -4.25 12.61
CA PHE A 331 -0.48 -4.33 13.24
C PHE A 331 0.39 -5.42 12.60
N ALA A 332 -0.18 -6.58 12.28
CA ALA A 332 0.53 -7.62 11.54
C ALA A 332 0.98 -7.12 10.16
N GLN A 333 0.14 -6.37 9.45
CA GLN A 333 0.47 -5.82 8.14
C GLN A 333 1.56 -4.74 8.21
N LEU A 334 1.49 -3.82 9.19
CA LEU A 334 2.52 -2.80 9.43
C LEU A 334 3.86 -3.47 9.78
N TYR A 335 3.84 -4.43 10.70
CA TYR A 335 5.01 -5.23 11.06
C TYR A 335 5.61 -5.92 9.83
N TRP A 336 4.80 -6.59 9.03
CA TRP A 336 5.24 -7.25 7.80
C TRP A 336 5.87 -6.26 6.81
N CYS A 337 5.29 -5.08 6.61
CA CYS A 337 5.84 -4.04 5.73
C CYS A 337 7.24 -3.58 6.17
N VAL A 338 7.45 -3.42 7.47
CA VAL A 338 8.76 -3.02 8.03
C VAL A 338 9.83 -4.10 7.85
N GLN A 339 9.43 -5.37 7.77
CA GLN A 339 10.35 -6.49 7.58
C GLN A 339 10.82 -6.70 6.13
N GLN A 340 10.24 -5.99 5.16
CA GLN A 340 10.59 -6.20 3.75
C GLN A 340 11.98 -5.62 3.43
N ASP A 341 12.71 -6.27 2.51
CA ASP A 341 13.98 -5.78 1.95
C ASP A 341 13.76 -4.61 0.95
N ASN A 342 12.86 -3.67 1.29
CA ASN A 342 12.57 -2.47 0.52
C ASN A 342 12.52 -1.26 1.47
N GLU A 343 13.50 -0.37 1.35
CA GLU A 343 13.65 0.78 2.25
C GLU A 343 12.39 1.65 2.30
N GLN A 344 11.82 2.00 1.14
CA GLN A 344 10.67 2.88 1.06
C GLN A 344 9.46 2.27 1.78
N LEU A 345 9.15 1.00 1.51
CA LEU A 345 8.01 0.31 2.13
C LEU A 345 8.20 0.17 3.65
N ALA A 346 9.43 -0.12 4.09
CA ALA A 346 9.72 -0.24 5.50
C ALA A 346 9.57 1.11 6.24
N ARG A 347 10.05 2.20 5.64
CA ARG A 347 9.85 3.57 6.16
C ARG A 347 8.36 3.93 6.21
N SER A 348 7.60 3.62 5.17
CA SER A 348 6.16 3.84 5.13
C SER A 348 5.42 3.05 6.21
N GLY A 349 5.85 1.83 6.53
CA GLY A 349 5.31 1.05 7.66
C GLY A 349 5.48 1.77 9.00
N THR A 350 6.69 2.26 9.28
CA THR A 350 6.97 3.02 10.50
C THR A 350 6.19 4.33 10.56
N ASN A 351 6.15 5.08 9.46
CA ASN A 351 5.40 6.35 9.39
C ASN A 351 3.88 6.16 9.51
N CYS A 352 3.33 5.10 8.91
CA CYS A 352 1.92 4.77 9.05
C CYS A 352 1.57 4.41 10.50
N LEU A 353 2.41 3.62 11.18
CA LEU A 353 2.24 3.32 12.60
C LEU A 353 2.25 4.61 13.44
N GLU A 354 3.19 5.51 13.17
CA GLU A 354 3.25 6.83 13.81
C GLU A 354 1.96 7.62 13.61
N ASN A 355 1.49 7.77 12.37
CA ASN A 355 0.29 8.54 12.05
C ASN A 355 -0.97 7.94 12.70
N VAL A 356 -1.12 6.62 12.67
CA VAL A 356 -2.26 5.94 13.31
C VAL A 356 -2.28 6.25 14.80
N VAL A 357 -1.13 6.20 15.47
CA VAL A 357 -1.05 6.47 16.91
C VAL A 357 -1.26 7.95 17.22
N ILE A 358 -0.66 8.87 16.45
CA ILE A 358 -0.81 10.30 16.68
C ILE A 358 -2.26 10.76 16.48
N LEU A 359 -2.93 10.26 15.43
CA LEU A 359 -4.29 10.70 15.10
C LEU A 359 -5.36 10.07 15.98
N ASN A 360 -5.08 8.91 16.60
CA ASN A 360 -6.09 8.12 17.31
C ASN A 360 -5.75 7.79 18.77
N GLY A 361 -4.54 8.07 19.23
CA GLY A 361 -4.02 7.60 20.52
C GLY A 361 -4.83 8.07 21.74
N GLU A 362 -5.50 9.22 21.64
CA GLU A 362 -6.42 9.71 22.69
C GLU A 362 -7.66 8.82 22.85
N LYS A 363 -8.08 8.12 21.79
CA LYS A 363 -9.23 7.21 21.77
C LYS A 363 -8.87 5.77 22.12
N PHE A 364 -7.58 5.47 22.26
CA PHE A 364 -7.13 4.10 22.53
C PHE A 364 -7.43 3.71 23.98
N THR A 365 -7.96 2.50 24.14
CA THR A 365 -8.07 1.87 25.45
C THR A 365 -6.68 1.41 25.92
N LEU A 366 -6.55 1.09 27.22
CA LEU A 366 -5.31 0.54 27.77
C LEU A 366 -4.86 -0.75 27.05
N GLU A 367 -5.82 -1.58 26.62
CA GLU A 367 -5.54 -2.79 25.84
C GLU A 367 -4.97 -2.47 24.46
N ILE A 368 -5.57 -1.51 23.74
CA ILE A 368 -5.07 -1.07 22.44
C ILE A 368 -3.65 -0.52 22.58
N TRP A 369 -3.40 0.33 23.59
CA TRP A 369 -2.05 0.82 23.89
C TRP A 369 -1.05 -0.30 24.19
N ASP A 370 -1.46 -1.36 24.90
CA ASP A 370 -0.57 -2.49 25.17
C ASP A 370 -0.21 -3.25 23.89
N LYS A 371 -1.19 -3.48 23.01
CA LYS A 371 -0.97 -4.05 21.67
C LYS A 371 -0.08 -3.16 20.80
N THR A 372 -0.29 -1.84 20.82
CA THR A 372 0.54 -0.86 20.10
C THR A 372 2.00 -0.88 20.57
N CYS A 373 2.24 -0.81 21.88
CA CYS A 373 3.60 -0.88 22.43
C CYS A 373 4.27 -2.23 22.16
N THR A 374 3.50 -3.33 22.19
CA THR A 374 4.00 -4.67 21.86
C THR A 374 4.38 -4.76 20.38
N CYS A 375 3.54 -4.24 19.47
CA CYS A 375 3.86 -4.14 18.05
C CYS A 375 5.17 -3.36 17.82
N MET A 376 5.33 -2.17 18.44
CA MET A 376 6.57 -1.39 18.35
C MET A 376 7.79 -2.17 18.87
N LEU A 377 7.65 -2.86 20.01
CA LEU A 377 8.70 -3.71 20.59
C LEU A 377 9.13 -4.81 19.62
N ASP A 378 8.19 -5.50 18.99
CA ASP A 378 8.47 -6.58 18.04
C ASP A 378 9.14 -6.05 16.76
N ILE A 379 8.70 -4.89 16.27
CA ILE A 379 9.36 -4.21 15.14
C ILE A 379 10.80 -3.84 15.52
N PHE A 380 11.02 -3.24 16.70
CA PHE A 380 12.36 -2.91 17.18
C PHE A 380 13.25 -4.15 17.23
N LYS A 381 12.82 -5.22 17.90
CA LYS A 381 13.62 -6.45 18.05
C LYS A 381 14.02 -7.07 16.71
N THR A 382 13.11 -7.13 15.75
CA THR A 382 13.39 -7.78 14.46
C THR A 382 14.24 -6.94 13.50
N THR A 383 14.29 -5.62 13.71
CA THR A 383 15.04 -4.68 12.89
C THR A 383 16.44 -4.36 13.44
N ILE A 384 16.83 -4.87 14.62
CA ILE A 384 18.22 -4.74 15.10
C ILE A 384 19.17 -5.49 14.14
N PRO A 385 20.17 -4.82 13.54
CA PRO A 385 21.06 -5.42 12.56
C PRO A 385 22.21 -6.19 13.24
N HIS A 386 21.89 -7.21 14.05
CA HIS A 386 22.86 -8.00 14.83
C HIS A 386 24.03 -8.55 14.00
N ALA A 387 23.80 -8.86 12.72
CA ALA A 387 24.84 -9.34 11.82
C ALA A 387 25.99 -8.32 11.64
N LEU A 388 25.79 -7.02 11.88
CA LEU A 388 26.89 -6.05 11.85
C LEU A 388 27.97 -6.32 12.90
N LEU A 389 27.60 -6.89 14.04
CA LEU A 389 28.55 -7.25 15.10
C LEU A 389 29.22 -8.61 14.87
N THR A 390 28.55 -9.52 14.17
CA THR A 390 28.98 -10.91 14.01
C THR A 390 29.52 -11.24 12.62
N TRP A 391 29.33 -10.37 11.62
CA TRP A 391 29.77 -10.60 10.25
C TRP A 391 31.28 -10.80 10.19
N ARG A 392 31.70 -11.82 9.44
CA ARG A 392 33.11 -12.13 9.16
C ARG A 392 33.28 -12.30 7.65
N PRO A 393 34.45 -11.94 7.09
CA PRO A 393 34.75 -12.24 5.70
C PRO A 393 34.74 -13.76 5.49
N THR A 394 34.07 -14.24 4.45
CA THR A 394 34.15 -15.63 4.04
C THR A 394 35.60 -15.93 3.68
N SER A 395 36.25 -16.86 4.39
CA SER A 395 37.69 -17.09 4.33
C SER A 395 38.15 -17.50 2.93
N GLY A 396 39.01 -16.66 2.33
CA GLY A 396 39.93 -17.06 1.25
C GLY A 396 39.87 -16.22 -0.01
N GLU A 397 40.37 -14.98 0.02
CA GLU A 397 41.05 -14.26 -1.09
C GLU A 397 41.45 -12.83 -0.65
N PHE A 398 42.22 -12.72 0.43
CA PHE A 398 43.13 -11.58 0.59
C PHE A 398 44.54 -12.17 0.71
N GLY A 399 45.08 -12.53 -0.46
CA GLY A 399 46.47 -12.93 -0.60
C GLY A 399 47.39 -11.82 -0.09
N SER A 400 48.28 -12.22 0.81
CA SER A 400 49.48 -11.55 1.28
C SER A 400 50.03 -10.45 0.35
N GLY A 401 49.79 -9.20 0.73
CA GLY A 401 50.67 -8.07 0.45
C GLY A 401 51.31 -7.62 1.76
N SER A 402 52.64 -7.61 1.81
CA SER A 402 53.49 -7.34 2.97
C SER A 402 53.14 -6.07 3.77
N PRO A 403 53.34 -6.07 5.11
CA PRO A 403 53.19 -4.88 5.93
C PRO A 403 54.48 -4.06 5.94
N SER A 404 54.58 -3.03 5.12
CA SER A 404 55.58 -1.97 5.32
C SER A 404 55.06 -0.62 4.82
N ASP A 405 55.14 0.36 5.71
CA ASP A 405 55.05 1.80 5.45
C ASP A 405 53.71 2.40 5.04
N THR A 406 52.73 2.37 5.95
CA THR A 406 51.64 3.37 5.94
C THR A 406 50.98 3.56 7.30
N LYS A 407 51.76 3.56 8.39
CA LYS A 407 51.21 3.57 9.76
C LYS A 407 51.00 4.95 10.40
N GLU A 408 51.31 6.07 9.73
CA GLU A 408 51.26 7.39 10.40
C GLU A 408 50.54 8.53 9.64
N LYS A 409 49.78 8.26 8.58
CA LYS A 409 49.04 9.33 7.86
C LYS A 409 47.59 9.03 7.47
N LEU A 410 46.97 7.98 8.01
CA LEU A 410 45.59 7.60 7.64
C LEU A 410 44.50 7.93 8.68
N ASP A 411 44.85 8.59 9.79
CA ASP A 411 43.87 8.96 10.83
C ASP A 411 43.21 10.33 10.60
N THR A 412 43.63 11.10 9.58
CA THR A 412 43.13 12.49 9.38
C THR A 412 42.10 12.64 8.25
N ILE A 413 41.80 11.59 7.47
CA ILE A 413 40.86 11.67 6.33
C ILE A 413 39.49 11.01 6.66
N SER A 414 39.20 10.77 7.95
CA SER A 414 37.92 10.20 8.41
C SER A 414 37.07 11.21 9.22
N GLN A 415 37.05 12.48 8.80
CA GLN A 415 36.42 13.58 9.57
C GLN A 415 35.31 14.33 8.84
N LYS A 416 34.58 13.68 7.94
CA LYS A 416 33.22 14.11 7.60
C LYS A 416 32.28 12.93 7.76
N SER A 417 31.32 13.08 8.68
CA SER A 417 30.18 12.19 8.88
C SER A 417 29.34 12.17 7.59
N VAL A 418 29.67 11.28 6.66
CA VAL A 418 28.78 11.02 5.52
C VAL A 418 27.76 9.99 5.98
N ASP A 419 26.50 10.40 5.99
CA ASP A 419 25.35 9.64 6.48
C ASP A 419 25.16 8.31 5.74
N ILE A 420 24.48 7.35 6.37
CA ILE A 420 23.98 6.14 5.68
C ILE A 420 22.94 6.53 4.60
N HIS A 421 22.35 7.71 4.75
CA HIS A 421 21.27 8.25 3.93
C HIS A 421 21.72 8.89 2.60
N ASP A 422 22.97 9.34 2.47
CA ASP A 422 23.39 10.21 1.34
C ASP A 422 23.87 9.48 0.07
N SER A 423 23.88 8.14 0.03
CA SER A 423 24.57 7.40 -1.04
C SER A 423 23.69 6.66 -2.05
N VAL A 424 22.37 6.94 -2.14
CA VAL A 424 21.51 6.28 -3.14
C VAL A 424 20.48 7.27 -3.72
N GLN A 425 20.92 8.14 -4.63
CA GLN A 425 20.02 8.79 -5.59
C GLN A 425 20.29 8.23 -6.99
N PRO A 426 19.26 7.84 -7.78
CA PRO A 426 19.44 7.50 -9.18
C PRO A 426 19.68 8.78 -9.99
N ARG A 427 20.83 8.87 -10.67
CA ARG A 427 21.14 9.99 -11.57
C ARG A 427 20.20 9.95 -12.79
N SER A 428 19.55 11.08 -13.04
CA SER A 428 18.78 11.40 -14.26
C SER A 428 19.69 11.41 -15.49
N SER A 429 19.21 10.81 -16.58
CA SER A 429 19.87 10.67 -17.87
C SER A 429 19.86 11.99 -18.66
N ASP A 430 21.01 12.62 -18.82
CA ASP A 430 21.21 13.68 -19.82
C ASP A 430 21.60 13.05 -21.17
N GLY A 431 20.78 13.33 -22.19
CA GLY A 431 20.96 12.86 -23.55
C GLY A 431 21.99 13.67 -24.33
N ARG A 432 22.92 12.96 -25.00
CA ARG A 432 23.52 13.37 -26.28
C ARG A 432 23.76 12.15 -27.17
N PRO A 433 23.48 12.23 -28.48
CA PRO A 433 23.54 11.08 -29.38
C PRO A 433 24.95 10.85 -29.94
N TYR A 434 25.37 9.59 -30.07
CA TYR A 434 26.59 9.22 -30.80
C TYR A 434 26.29 8.16 -31.86
N GLN A 435 26.75 8.44 -33.08
CA GLN A 435 26.68 7.59 -34.29
C GLN A 435 27.59 6.36 -34.18
N PRO A 436 27.31 5.27 -34.93
CA PRO A 436 28.14 4.07 -34.94
C PRO A 436 29.19 4.12 -36.06
N SER A 437 30.43 3.77 -35.75
CA SER A 437 31.47 3.45 -36.73
C SER A 437 32.17 2.13 -36.39
N ILE A 438 32.35 1.33 -37.44
CA ILE A 438 32.79 -0.06 -37.49
C ILE A 438 34.33 -0.14 -37.58
N GLY A 439 34.94 -1.15 -36.94
CA GLY A 439 36.33 -1.55 -37.18
C GLY A 439 36.81 -2.65 -36.22
N PRO A 440 37.27 -3.84 -36.71
CA PRO A 440 37.57 -4.99 -35.86
C PRO A 440 39.07 -5.14 -35.58
N THR A 441 39.45 -5.53 -34.36
CA THR A 441 40.75 -6.18 -34.11
C THR A 441 40.67 -7.20 -32.98
N VAL A 442 40.99 -8.42 -33.40
CA VAL A 442 41.31 -9.69 -32.75
C VAL A 442 42.05 -9.60 -31.41
N GLY A 443 41.56 -10.39 -30.44
CA GLY A 443 42.37 -11.32 -29.66
C GLY A 443 42.79 -10.90 -28.25
N GLU A 444 42.01 -11.28 -27.24
CA GLU A 444 42.57 -11.71 -25.96
C GLU A 444 41.59 -12.61 -25.18
N GLU A 445 42.16 -13.59 -24.50
CA GLU A 445 41.55 -14.83 -24.07
C GLU A 445 40.48 -14.69 -22.98
N ILE A 446 39.45 -15.51 -23.13
CA ILE A 446 38.39 -15.77 -22.18
C ILE A 446 38.98 -16.42 -20.92
N SER A 447 39.19 -15.63 -19.87
CA SER A 447 39.30 -16.14 -18.49
C SER A 447 37.93 -16.05 -17.82
N LYS A 448 37.22 -17.18 -17.80
CA LYS A 448 35.96 -17.38 -17.07
C LYS A 448 36.22 -17.25 -15.56
N THR A 449 36.10 -16.04 -15.01
CA THR A 449 35.94 -15.84 -13.57
C THR A 449 34.46 -15.99 -13.20
N ARG A 450 34.16 -17.00 -12.39
CA ARG A 450 32.81 -17.28 -11.86
C ARG A 450 32.25 -16.06 -11.11
N PRO A 451 31.07 -15.54 -11.47
CA PRO A 451 30.38 -14.54 -10.65
C PRO A 451 29.39 -15.24 -9.73
N THR A 452 29.83 -15.78 -8.58
CA THR A 452 28.89 -16.43 -7.65
C THR A 452 29.05 -16.07 -6.17
N ALA A 453 30.15 -15.44 -5.75
CA ALA A 453 30.38 -15.11 -4.33
C ALA A 453 30.00 -13.66 -3.90
N LYS A 454 30.01 -12.68 -4.82
CA LYS A 454 29.76 -11.25 -4.47
C LYS A 454 28.27 -10.87 -4.34
N PHE A 455 27.38 -11.60 -5.00
CA PHE A 455 25.94 -11.27 -5.06
C PHE A 455 25.20 -11.49 -3.72
N PRO A 456 25.46 -12.58 -2.96
CA PRO A 456 24.83 -12.79 -1.65
C PRO A 456 25.23 -11.75 -0.60
N GLU A 457 26.51 -11.34 -0.59
CA GLU A 457 27.02 -10.33 0.36
C GLU A 457 26.45 -8.94 0.10
N GLN A 458 26.29 -8.54 -1.17
CA GLN A 458 25.66 -7.27 -1.53
C GLN A 458 24.19 -7.21 -1.10
N LYS A 459 23.44 -8.31 -1.27
CA LYS A 459 22.05 -8.40 -0.82
C LYS A 459 21.95 -8.32 0.72
N LEU A 460 22.84 -9.00 1.44
CA LEU A 460 22.92 -8.91 2.90
C LEU A 460 23.23 -7.48 3.36
N PHE A 461 24.21 -6.81 2.75
CA PHE A 461 24.56 -5.44 3.10
C PHE A 461 23.43 -4.46 2.84
N ALA A 462 22.73 -4.59 1.71
CA ALA A 462 21.53 -3.80 1.43
C ALA A 462 20.46 -3.98 2.51
N ALA A 463 20.15 -5.23 2.89
CA ALA A 463 19.19 -5.52 3.96
C ALA A 463 19.61 -4.95 5.33
N LEU A 464 20.90 -5.01 5.67
CA LEU A 464 21.42 -4.44 6.92
C LEU A 464 21.38 -2.90 6.94
N LEU A 465 21.62 -2.24 5.80
CA LEU A 465 21.47 -0.79 5.68
C LEU A 465 20.01 -0.37 5.90
N ILE A 466 19.05 -1.08 5.30
CA ILE A 466 17.62 -0.85 5.51
C ILE A 466 17.28 -0.96 7.00
N LYS A 467 17.75 -2.01 7.68
CA LYS A 467 17.56 -2.19 9.13
C LYS A 467 18.10 -1.02 9.96
N CYS A 468 19.28 -0.48 9.63
CA CYS A 468 19.82 0.70 10.30
C CYS A 468 18.94 1.95 10.10
N VAL A 469 18.44 2.17 8.88
CA VAL A 469 17.54 3.30 8.57
C VAL A 469 16.24 3.16 9.36
N VAL A 470 15.63 1.98 9.31
CA VAL A 470 14.38 1.67 10.01
C VAL A 470 14.52 1.84 11.53
N GLN A 471 15.62 1.40 12.14
CA GLN A 471 15.89 1.60 13.56
C GLN A 471 15.90 3.09 13.96
N LEU A 472 16.52 3.94 13.13
CA LEU A 472 16.55 5.38 13.39
C LEU A 472 15.16 6.01 13.25
N GLU A 473 14.39 5.62 12.24
CA GLU A 473 13.01 6.07 12.05
C GLU A 473 12.12 5.63 13.23
N LEU A 474 12.27 4.40 13.72
CA LEU A 474 11.52 3.90 14.88
C LEU A 474 11.83 4.66 16.17
N ILE A 475 13.09 5.04 16.38
CA ILE A 475 13.48 5.92 17.50
C ILE A 475 12.76 7.26 17.38
N GLN A 476 12.74 7.85 16.17
CA GLN A 476 12.02 9.10 15.92
C GLN A 476 10.50 8.94 16.10
N THR A 477 9.93 7.80 15.72
CA THR A 477 8.51 7.49 15.92
C THR A 477 8.13 7.40 17.38
N ILE A 478 8.92 6.73 18.23
CA ILE A 478 8.67 6.74 19.67
C ILE A 478 8.74 8.18 20.21
N ASP A 479 9.77 8.94 19.82
CA ASP A 479 9.94 10.34 20.26
C ASP A 479 8.74 11.21 19.85
N ASN A 480 8.29 11.11 18.59
CA ASN A 480 7.14 11.83 18.05
C ASN A 480 5.82 11.42 18.71
N ILE A 481 5.62 10.13 18.98
CA ILE A 481 4.41 9.64 19.66
C ILE A 481 4.36 10.16 21.09
N VAL A 482 5.46 10.02 21.83
CA VAL A 482 5.48 10.38 23.26
C VAL A 482 5.45 11.89 23.46
N PHE A 483 6.21 12.66 22.66
CA PHE A 483 6.44 14.09 22.86
C PHE A 483 5.84 15.02 21.79
N PHE A 484 5.10 14.47 20.83
CA PHE A 484 4.58 15.16 19.64
C PHE A 484 5.66 15.50 18.59
N PRO A 485 5.36 15.42 17.27
CA PRO A 485 6.33 15.68 16.22
C PRO A 485 7.04 17.04 16.35
N ALA A 486 8.35 17.03 16.10
CA ALA A 486 9.25 18.18 16.13
C ALA A 486 9.48 18.87 17.49
N THR A 487 8.75 18.50 18.55
CA THR A 487 8.91 19.09 19.90
C THR A 487 10.32 18.89 20.44
N SER A 488 10.83 17.65 20.47
CA SER A 488 12.15 17.34 21.00
C SER A 488 13.28 18.01 20.20
N LYS A 489 13.14 18.11 18.87
CA LYS A 489 14.13 18.77 18.00
C LYS A 489 14.17 20.28 18.25
N LYS A 490 13.01 20.88 18.47
CA LYS A 490 12.91 22.29 18.84
C LYS A 490 13.55 22.54 20.21
N GLU A 491 13.27 21.68 21.19
CA GLU A 491 13.89 21.75 22.53
C GLU A 491 15.42 21.63 22.45
N ASP A 492 15.96 20.69 21.65
CA ASP A 492 17.40 20.54 21.46
C ASP A 492 18.04 21.79 20.84
N ALA A 493 17.39 22.38 19.83
CA ALA A 493 17.86 23.60 19.18
C ALA A 493 17.84 24.81 20.13
N GLU A 494 16.80 24.92 20.97
CA GLU A 494 16.69 25.96 22.00
C GLU A 494 17.76 25.82 23.08
N ASN A 495 18.00 24.59 23.56
CA ASN A 495 19.06 24.30 24.54
C ASN A 495 20.45 24.64 23.99
N LEU A 496 20.72 24.29 22.73
CA LEU A 496 21.99 24.62 22.06
C LEU A 496 22.15 26.14 21.89
N ALA A 497 21.10 26.83 21.47
CA ALA A 497 21.11 28.28 21.31
C ALA A 497 21.20 29.04 22.65
N ALA A 498 20.73 28.46 23.75
CA ALA A 498 20.87 29.00 25.10
C ALA A 498 22.30 28.83 25.61
N ALA A 499 22.89 27.64 25.43
CA ALA A 499 24.27 27.36 25.79
C ALA A 499 25.27 28.27 25.04
N GLN A 500 24.99 28.62 23.79
CA GLN A 500 25.81 29.55 23.00
C GLN A 500 25.69 31.03 23.43
N ARG A 501 24.66 31.39 24.21
CA ARG A 501 24.35 32.77 24.59
C ARG A 501 24.79 33.16 26.01
N ASP A 502 25.42 32.27 26.78
CA ASP A 502 25.76 32.47 28.20
C ASP A 502 24.59 33.00 29.06
N ALA A 503 23.35 32.72 28.65
CA ALA A 503 22.17 33.20 29.34
C ALA A 503 21.89 32.30 30.56
N VAL A 504 22.16 32.84 31.76
CA VAL A 504 21.97 32.16 33.06
C VAL A 504 20.49 32.01 33.44
N ASP A 505 19.57 32.65 32.70
CA ASP A 505 18.13 32.56 32.94
C ASP A 505 17.50 31.40 32.13
N PHE A 506 17.50 30.22 32.72
CA PHE A 506 17.14 28.94 32.10
C PHE A 506 15.62 28.67 32.07
N ASP A 507 14.78 29.70 31.89
CA ASP A 507 13.33 29.49 31.81
C ASP A 507 12.86 29.33 30.37
N VAL A 508 13.28 28.24 29.74
CA VAL A 508 12.67 27.76 28.48
C VAL A 508 11.28 27.21 28.85
N HIS A 509 10.29 28.09 28.88
CA HIS A 509 8.88 27.74 29.04
C HIS A 509 8.39 27.15 27.72
N VAL A 510 8.30 25.82 27.68
CA VAL A 510 7.75 25.09 26.53
C VAL A 510 6.28 24.81 26.83
N ASP A 511 5.40 25.68 26.33
CA ASP A 511 3.92 25.54 26.38
C ASP A 511 3.39 24.28 25.65
N THR A 512 4.26 23.42 25.08
CA THR A 512 3.88 22.23 24.31
C THR A 512 4.02 20.90 25.06
N GLN A 513 4.23 20.92 26.39
CA GLN A 513 4.41 19.71 27.21
C GLN A 513 3.27 18.69 27.13
N ASP A 514 2.15 19.04 26.51
CA ASP A 514 0.87 18.36 26.61
C ASP A 514 0.29 17.90 25.26
N GLN A 515 1.03 18.03 24.16
CA GLN A 515 0.56 17.64 22.83
C GLN A 515 0.85 16.16 22.47
N GLY A 516 1.74 15.49 23.21
CA GLY A 516 2.13 14.10 22.94
C GLY A 516 1.27 13.05 23.66
N MET A 517 1.47 11.78 23.32
CA MET A 517 0.69 10.66 23.85
C MET A 517 1.15 10.18 25.25
N TYR A 518 2.18 10.81 25.83
CA TYR A 518 2.74 10.48 27.14
C TYR A 518 1.68 10.25 28.23
N ARG A 519 0.64 11.10 28.31
CA ARG A 519 -0.40 11.02 29.35
C ARG A 519 -1.29 9.78 29.24
N PHE A 520 -1.43 9.21 28.04
CA PHE A 520 -2.31 8.06 27.78
C PHE A 520 -1.60 6.72 28.01
N LEU A 521 -0.27 6.74 28.11
CA LEU A 521 0.57 5.56 28.33
C LEU A 521 0.70 5.25 29.82
N THR A 522 0.64 3.99 30.22
CA THR A 522 0.98 3.56 31.60
C THR A 522 2.49 3.56 31.85
N SER A 523 2.91 3.51 33.12
CA SER A 523 4.35 3.44 33.44
C SER A 523 5.01 2.18 32.87
N GLN A 524 4.28 1.06 32.86
CA GLN A 524 4.73 -0.19 32.25
C GLN A 524 4.90 -0.08 30.73
N GLN A 525 3.96 0.57 30.04
CA GLN A 525 4.08 0.83 28.60
C GLN A 525 5.26 1.76 28.27
N LEU A 526 5.47 2.82 29.08
CA LEU A 526 6.64 3.69 28.94
C LEU A 526 7.96 2.94 29.18
N PHE A 527 8.02 2.02 30.15
CA PHE A 527 9.18 1.17 30.37
C PHE A 527 9.43 0.21 29.20
N LYS A 528 8.38 -0.38 28.60
CA LYS A 528 8.53 -1.17 27.37
C LYS A 528 9.19 -0.37 26.25
N LEU A 529 8.73 0.87 26.00
CA LEU A 529 9.32 1.75 24.98
C LEU A 529 10.76 2.16 25.33
N LEU A 530 11.02 2.48 26.60
CA LEU A 530 12.36 2.78 27.11
C LEU A 530 13.32 1.61 26.88
N ASP A 531 12.91 0.38 27.17
CA ASP A 531 13.74 -0.80 27.02
C ASP A 531 14.15 -1.01 25.55
N CYS A 532 13.25 -0.77 24.59
CA CYS A 532 13.56 -0.77 23.16
C CYS A 532 14.65 0.26 22.80
N LEU A 533 14.49 1.49 23.28
CA LEU A 533 15.42 2.60 23.02
C LEU A 533 16.81 2.29 23.60
N LEU A 534 16.86 1.81 24.85
CA LEU A 534 18.12 1.46 25.50
C LEU A 534 18.79 0.24 24.87
N GLU A 535 18.03 -0.72 24.35
CA GLU A 535 18.59 -1.84 23.57
C GLU A 535 19.22 -1.35 22.26
N SER A 536 18.52 -0.48 21.52
CA SER A 536 19.05 0.15 20.30
C SER A 536 20.31 0.97 20.59
N HIS A 537 20.33 1.73 21.69
CA HIS A 537 21.51 2.46 22.17
C HIS A 537 22.69 1.51 22.43
N ARG A 538 22.48 0.46 23.24
CA ARG A 538 23.52 -0.52 23.60
C ARG A 538 24.12 -1.18 22.36
N PHE A 539 23.28 -1.55 21.39
CA PHE A 539 23.74 -2.11 20.12
C PHE A 539 24.60 -1.11 19.34
N ALA A 540 24.12 0.12 19.15
CA ALA A 540 24.85 1.15 18.41
C ALA A 540 26.19 1.50 19.08
N LYS A 541 26.21 1.63 20.42
CA LYS A 541 27.41 1.80 21.23
C LYS A 541 28.40 0.66 21.03
N ALA A 542 27.94 -0.59 21.13
CA ALA A 542 28.79 -1.76 20.93
C ALA A 542 29.40 -1.80 19.52
N PHE A 543 28.63 -1.41 18.50
CA PHE A 543 29.12 -1.30 17.13
C PHE A 543 30.14 -0.18 16.96
N ASN A 544 29.85 1.01 17.47
CA ASN A 544 30.70 2.20 17.34
C ASN A 544 32.05 2.03 18.04
N SER A 545 32.06 1.39 19.22
CA SER A 545 33.26 1.04 19.98
C SER A 545 34.08 -0.10 19.36
N ASN A 546 33.49 -0.95 18.51
CA ASN A 546 34.22 -2.05 17.87
C ASN A 546 34.94 -1.59 16.59
N ASN A 547 36.12 -0.99 16.78
CA ASN A 547 36.92 -0.43 15.69
C ASN A 547 37.34 -1.48 14.65
N GLU A 548 37.61 -2.72 15.09
CA GLU A 548 38.00 -3.85 14.23
C GLU A 548 36.86 -4.27 13.30
N GLN A 549 35.66 -4.48 13.86
CA GLN A 549 34.49 -4.90 13.11
C GLN A 549 34.07 -3.85 12.08
N ARG A 550 34.10 -2.57 12.46
CA ARG A 550 33.84 -1.46 11.53
C ARG A 550 34.85 -1.39 10.39
N THR A 551 36.13 -1.69 10.66
CA THR A 551 37.17 -1.77 9.62
C THR A 551 36.94 -2.97 8.70
N ALA A 552 36.52 -4.12 9.25
CA ALA A 552 36.21 -5.31 8.46
C ALA A 552 35.06 -5.07 7.48
N LEU A 553 33.96 -4.48 7.95
CA LEU A 553 32.80 -4.12 7.11
C LEU A 553 33.14 -3.06 6.08
N TRP A 554 33.96 -2.07 6.44
CA TRP A 554 34.43 -1.05 5.49
C TRP A 554 35.26 -1.67 4.36
N LYS A 555 36.20 -2.56 4.69
CA LYS A 555 37.00 -3.31 3.69
C LYS A 555 36.14 -4.21 2.81
N ALA A 556 35.04 -4.72 3.34
CA ALA A 556 34.06 -5.51 2.60
C ALA A 556 33.14 -4.67 1.69
N GLY A 557 33.18 -3.35 1.79
CA GLY A 557 32.38 -2.44 0.97
C GLY A 557 30.96 -2.21 1.49
N PHE A 558 30.67 -2.48 2.77
CA PHE A 558 29.34 -2.31 3.38
C PHE A 558 28.73 -0.91 3.15
N LYS A 559 29.54 0.15 3.25
CA LYS A 559 29.10 1.56 3.13
C LYS A 559 30.02 2.39 2.23
N GLY A 560 30.45 1.82 1.10
CA GLY A 560 31.28 2.52 0.12
C GLY A 560 32.59 3.05 0.69
N LYS A 561 32.87 4.35 0.50
CA LYS A 561 34.18 4.96 0.77
C LYS A 561 34.44 5.30 2.24
N SER A 562 33.43 5.38 3.10
CA SER A 562 33.60 5.81 4.50
C SER A 562 33.38 4.68 5.49
N LYS A 563 34.10 4.75 6.62
CA LYS A 563 33.95 3.78 7.70
C LYS A 563 32.53 3.89 8.29
N PRO A 564 31.76 2.79 8.35
CA PRO A 564 30.39 2.84 8.86
C PRO A 564 30.37 3.24 10.34
N ASN A 565 29.34 3.96 10.75
CA ASN A 565 29.06 4.32 12.15
C ASN A 565 27.54 4.42 12.34
N LEU A 566 27.10 4.30 13.59
CA LEU A 566 25.71 4.41 14.03
C LEU A 566 25.56 5.53 15.07
N LEU A 567 26.31 6.64 14.93
CA LEU A 567 26.36 7.70 15.94
C LEU A 567 24.98 8.33 16.18
N LYS A 568 24.22 8.62 15.11
CA LYS A 568 22.85 9.15 15.23
C LYS A 568 21.92 8.17 15.95
N GLN A 569 21.99 6.87 15.62
CA GLN A 569 21.19 5.86 16.32
C GLN A 569 21.57 5.79 17.81
N GLU A 570 22.87 5.82 18.13
CA GLU A 570 23.38 5.82 19.51
C GLU A 570 22.88 7.02 20.32
N THR A 571 23.00 8.23 19.78
CA THR A 571 22.69 9.46 20.52
C THR A 571 21.19 9.76 20.55
N SER A 572 20.46 9.53 19.45
CA SER A 572 19.01 9.76 19.40
C SER A 572 18.22 8.79 20.27
N SER A 573 18.60 7.51 20.32
CA SER A 573 17.93 6.52 21.19
C SER A 573 18.12 6.84 22.67
N LEU A 574 19.34 7.21 23.07
CA LEU A 574 19.64 7.61 24.44
C LEU A 574 18.97 8.93 24.81
N ALA A 575 18.94 9.91 23.92
CA ALA A 575 18.25 11.19 24.14
C ALA A 575 16.76 10.96 24.40
N CYS A 576 16.09 10.18 23.54
CA CYS A 576 14.68 9.85 23.71
C CYS A 576 14.42 9.10 25.03
N GLY A 577 15.26 8.11 25.36
CA GLY A 577 15.16 7.36 26.62
C GLY A 577 15.33 8.25 27.85
N LEU A 578 16.29 9.19 27.83
CA LEU A 578 16.48 10.18 28.89
C LEU A 578 15.28 11.12 29.01
N ARG A 579 14.71 11.60 27.90
CA ARG A 579 13.49 12.44 27.95
C ARG A 579 12.33 11.72 28.63
N ILE A 580 12.13 10.43 28.32
CA ILE A 580 11.09 9.60 28.97
C ILE A 580 11.37 9.52 30.48
N LEU A 581 12.59 9.14 30.87
CA LEU A 581 12.96 8.98 32.28
C LEU A 581 12.83 10.29 33.08
N PHE A 582 13.36 11.41 32.55
CA PHE A 582 13.24 12.72 33.19
C PHE A 582 11.78 13.16 33.28
N ARG A 583 10.98 12.95 32.23
CA ARG A 583 9.55 13.27 32.24
C ARG A 583 8.81 12.47 33.31
N MET A 584 9.01 11.14 33.37
CA MET A 584 8.40 10.27 34.38
C MET A 584 8.84 10.63 35.81
N TYR A 585 10.11 11.00 36.00
CA TYR A 585 10.63 11.40 37.31
C TYR A 585 10.07 12.76 37.77
N MET A 586 9.78 13.66 36.84
CA MET A 586 9.21 14.97 37.14
C MET A 586 7.69 14.95 37.34
N ASP A 587 7.01 13.93 36.82
CA ASP A 587 5.56 13.78 36.82
C ASP A 587 5.02 13.17 38.14
N GLU A 588 4.22 13.94 38.87
CA GLU A 588 3.62 13.55 40.15
C GLU A 588 2.56 12.47 40.03
N SER A 589 1.94 12.32 38.85
CA SER A 589 0.99 11.23 38.61
C SER A 589 1.65 9.85 38.57
N ARG A 590 2.99 9.80 38.51
CA ARG A 590 3.80 8.57 38.36
C ARG A 590 4.57 8.17 39.63
N THR A 591 4.21 8.73 40.78
CA THR A 591 4.85 8.45 42.08
C THR A 591 5.04 6.97 42.39
N SER A 592 4.10 6.12 41.99
CA SER A 592 4.17 4.66 42.17
C SER A 592 5.34 3.99 41.45
N ALA A 593 5.86 4.59 40.37
CA ALA A 593 6.98 4.07 39.60
C ALA A 593 8.30 4.82 39.87
N TRP A 594 8.30 5.83 40.74
CA TRP A 594 9.45 6.72 40.92
C TRP A 594 10.72 6.02 41.38
N GLU A 595 10.63 5.03 42.26
CA GLU A 595 11.82 4.29 42.72
C GLU A 595 12.51 3.58 41.54
N GLU A 596 11.73 2.92 40.68
CA GLU A 596 12.23 2.25 39.49
C GLU A 596 12.76 3.26 38.45
N VAL A 597 12.03 4.35 38.20
CA VAL A 597 12.47 5.44 37.30
C VAL A 597 13.79 6.03 37.79
N GLN A 598 13.91 6.32 39.07
CA GLN A 598 15.12 6.88 39.67
C GLN A 598 16.32 5.93 39.53
N GLN A 599 16.12 4.65 39.82
CA GLN A 599 17.17 3.64 39.66
C GLN A 599 17.64 3.55 38.20
N ARG A 600 16.69 3.49 37.25
CA ARG A 600 17.00 3.43 35.81
C ARG A 600 17.69 4.70 35.32
N LEU A 601 17.20 5.88 35.72
CA LEU A 601 17.79 7.18 35.37
C LEU A 601 19.24 7.30 35.88
N LEU A 602 19.49 6.94 37.14
CA LEU A 602 20.84 6.93 37.71
C LEU A 602 21.79 6.03 36.93
N ASN A 603 21.36 4.80 36.63
CA ASN A 603 22.19 3.84 35.89
C ASN A 603 22.50 4.34 34.48
N VAL A 604 21.49 4.80 33.75
CA VAL A 604 21.64 5.30 32.37
C VAL A 604 22.57 6.52 32.34
N CYS A 605 22.38 7.49 33.23
CA CYS A 605 23.23 8.68 33.30
C CYS A 605 24.68 8.34 33.69
N SER A 606 24.88 7.45 34.66
CA SER A 606 26.22 7.02 35.08
C SER A 606 26.97 6.31 33.94
N GLU A 607 26.30 5.37 33.26
CA GLU A 607 26.87 4.67 32.10
C GLU A 607 27.16 5.61 30.93
N ALA A 608 26.28 6.57 30.66
CA ALA A 608 26.44 7.55 29.59
C ALA A 608 27.64 8.48 29.83
N LEU A 609 27.75 9.06 31.04
CA LEU A 609 28.87 9.93 31.39
C LEU A 609 30.19 9.17 31.43
N SER A 610 30.21 7.97 32.03
CA SER A 610 31.39 7.11 32.03
C SER A 610 31.84 6.81 30.61
N TYR A 611 30.90 6.49 29.71
CA TYR A 611 31.22 6.24 28.32
C TYR A 611 31.75 7.47 27.58
N PHE A 612 31.11 8.65 27.76
CA PHE A 612 31.58 9.90 27.16
C PHE A 612 33.03 10.22 27.51
N LEU A 613 33.43 10.00 28.78
CA LEU A 613 34.81 10.20 29.23
C LEU A 613 35.82 9.26 28.55
N THR A 614 35.39 8.08 28.09
CA THR A 614 36.24 7.14 27.35
C THR A 614 36.36 7.47 25.85
N LEU A 615 35.53 8.36 25.31
CA LEU A 615 35.57 8.72 23.90
C LEU A 615 36.84 9.50 23.58
N THR A 616 37.63 9.03 22.62
CA THR A 616 38.86 9.70 22.16
C THR A 616 38.67 10.45 20.85
N SER A 617 37.63 10.12 20.08
CA SER A 617 37.34 10.73 18.78
C SER A 617 36.56 12.03 18.95
N GLU A 618 37.10 13.13 18.41
CA GLU A 618 36.48 14.45 18.43
C GLU A 618 35.09 14.46 17.77
N SER A 619 34.93 13.82 16.61
CA SER A 619 33.64 13.72 15.93
C SER A 619 32.61 12.87 16.69
N HIS A 620 33.05 11.88 17.48
CA HIS A 620 32.16 11.13 18.37
C HIS A 620 31.72 12.01 19.55
N ARG A 621 32.65 12.77 20.14
CA ARG A 621 32.33 13.72 21.21
C ARG A 621 31.38 14.81 20.75
N GLU A 622 31.59 15.37 19.56
CA GLU A 622 30.72 16.38 18.96
C GLU A 622 29.29 15.85 18.76
N ALA A 623 29.13 14.59 18.33
CA ALA A 623 27.83 13.95 18.22
C ALA A 623 27.08 13.84 19.57
N TRP A 624 27.80 13.84 20.69
CA TRP A 624 27.27 13.76 22.05
C TRP A 624 26.91 15.12 22.67
N THR A 625 27.31 16.24 22.06
CA THR A 625 27.09 17.59 22.63
C THR A 625 25.63 17.85 22.99
N ASN A 626 24.69 17.60 22.08
CA ASN A 626 23.25 17.79 22.34
C ASN A 626 22.72 16.88 23.47
N LEU A 627 23.27 15.68 23.60
CA LEU A 627 22.88 14.76 24.66
C LEU A 627 23.35 15.24 26.04
N LEU A 628 24.56 15.79 26.11
CA LEU A 628 25.09 16.38 27.34
C LEU A 628 24.30 17.63 27.73
N LEU A 629 23.98 18.49 26.76
CA LEU A 629 23.12 19.66 27.01
C LEU A 629 21.75 19.25 27.53
N LEU A 630 21.10 18.25 26.90
CA LEU A 630 19.85 17.69 27.39
C LEU A 630 19.98 17.22 28.85
N PHE A 631 21.02 16.43 29.15
CA PHE A 631 21.28 15.95 30.50
C PHE A 631 21.44 17.09 31.51
N LEU A 632 22.34 18.04 31.24
CA LEU A 632 22.63 19.16 32.13
C LEU A 632 21.40 20.03 32.37
N THR A 633 20.69 20.41 31.30
CA THR A 633 19.47 21.22 31.39
C THR A 633 18.39 20.52 32.21
N LYS A 634 18.16 19.21 32.01
CA LYS A 634 17.13 18.47 32.76
C LYS A 634 17.50 18.30 34.23
N VAL A 635 18.78 18.10 34.54
CA VAL A 635 19.27 18.03 35.93
C VAL A 635 19.13 19.36 36.65
N LEU A 636 19.43 20.48 35.98
CA LEU A 636 19.28 21.83 36.56
C LEU A 636 17.82 22.14 36.91
N LYS A 637 16.85 21.61 36.15
CA LYS A 637 15.41 21.78 36.38
C LYS A 637 14.86 20.92 37.54
N ILE A 638 15.64 20.01 38.12
CA ILE A 638 15.22 19.24 39.29
C ILE A 638 15.31 20.13 40.54
N SER A 639 14.19 20.30 41.25
CA SER A 639 14.15 21.13 42.46
C SER A 639 15.03 20.58 43.59
N ASP A 640 15.69 21.48 44.33
CA ASP A 640 16.60 21.10 45.43
C ASP A 640 15.91 20.34 46.57
N GLU A 641 14.59 20.50 46.75
CA GLU A 641 13.80 19.72 47.72
C GLU A 641 13.61 18.25 47.29
N ARG A 642 13.44 17.97 45.99
CA ARG A 642 13.33 16.60 45.45
C ARG A 642 14.68 15.87 45.46
N VAL A 643 15.80 16.59 45.31
CA VAL A 643 17.15 16.02 45.47
C VAL A 643 17.39 15.61 46.93
N ARG A 644 16.84 16.36 47.88
CA ARG A 644 17.02 16.16 49.33
C ARG A 644 16.17 15.03 49.92
N SER A 645 15.02 14.71 49.31
CA SER A 645 14.10 13.63 49.74
C SER A 645 14.46 12.24 49.19
N SER A 646 15.29 12.17 48.14
CA SER A 646 15.83 10.92 47.60
C SER A 646 16.76 10.25 48.64
N SER A 647 16.36 9.08 49.15
CA SER A 647 17.04 8.36 50.24
C SER A 647 18.38 7.71 49.85
N ARG A 648 18.97 8.06 48.69
CA ARG A 648 20.29 7.56 48.24
C ARG A 648 21.26 8.72 48.00
N PRO A 649 22.43 8.76 48.68
CA PRO A 649 23.41 9.84 48.59
C PRO A 649 24.09 10.00 47.22
N VAL A 650 23.82 9.11 46.25
CA VAL A 650 24.46 9.09 44.93
C VAL A 650 23.92 10.20 44.02
N LEU A 651 22.60 10.44 44.01
CA LEU A 651 22.04 11.55 43.22
C LEU A 651 22.49 12.89 43.82
N HIS A 652 22.60 12.96 45.15
CA HIS A 652 23.13 14.13 45.86
C HIS A 652 24.61 14.35 45.58
N SER A 653 25.47 13.31 45.54
CA SER A 653 26.89 13.49 45.20
C SER A 653 27.05 13.91 43.73
N TYR A 654 26.34 13.27 42.79
CA TYR A 654 26.44 13.68 41.38
C TYR A 654 25.79 15.04 41.10
N THR A 655 24.66 15.41 41.73
CA THR A 655 24.08 16.75 41.54
C THR A 655 24.82 17.85 42.28
N PHE A 656 25.38 17.61 43.48
CA PHE A 656 26.25 18.60 44.14
C PHE A 656 27.62 18.67 43.50
N ASP A 657 28.28 17.55 43.17
CA ASP A 657 29.56 17.56 42.46
C ASP A 657 29.39 18.10 41.04
N PHE A 658 28.29 17.82 40.32
CA PHE A 658 28.03 18.47 39.03
C PHE A 658 27.53 19.90 39.15
N LYS A 659 26.69 20.31 40.11
CA LYS A 659 26.37 21.74 40.28
C LYS A 659 27.63 22.53 40.68
N SER A 660 28.47 21.98 41.55
CA SER A 660 29.77 22.53 41.92
C SER A 660 30.76 22.54 40.75
N SER A 661 30.82 21.46 39.96
CA SER A 661 31.71 21.38 38.79
C SER A 661 31.18 22.20 37.63
N CYS A 662 29.86 22.34 37.43
CA CYS A 662 29.25 23.20 36.42
C CYS A 662 29.38 24.69 36.75
N CYS A 663 29.37 25.07 38.02
CA CYS A 663 29.83 26.41 38.43
C CYS A 663 31.34 26.61 38.16
N SER A 664 32.06 25.55 37.81
CA SER A 664 33.48 25.56 37.40
C SER A 664 33.67 25.31 35.88
N VAL A 665 32.59 25.15 35.09
CA VAL A 665 32.59 24.78 33.66
C VAL A 665 32.80 26.00 32.73
N ASP A 666 33.45 27.07 33.21
CA ASP A 666 34.06 28.10 32.35
C ASP A 666 35.21 27.55 31.47
N THR A 667 35.48 26.23 31.49
CA THR A 667 36.62 25.60 30.81
C THR A 667 36.27 24.38 29.93
N LEU A 668 34.99 24.11 29.66
CA LEU A 668 34.55 23.00 28.79
C LEU A 668 33.82 23.45 27.51
N CYS A 669 33.84 24.76 27.20
CA CYS A 669 33.57 25.31 25.88
C CYS A 669 34.86 25.45 25.06
#